data_AF-A0A6J1MIY2-F1
#
_entry.id   AF-A0A6J1MIY2-F1
#
_cell.length_a   1.000
_cell.length_b   1.000
_cell.length_c   1.000
_cell.angle_alpha   90.00
_cell.angle_beta   90.00
_cell.angle_gamma   90.00
#
_symmetry.space_group_name_H-M   'P 1'
#
loop_
_entity.id
_entity.type
_entity.pdbx_description
1 polymer ?
#
loop_
_entity_poly.entity_id
_entity_poly.type
_entity_poly.pdbx_seq_one_letter_code
_entity_poly.pdbx_strand_id
1 'polypeptide(L)'
;MDIFCLLFLSPFFESGLKMQDLRALNNCEAFKQLRSGLTYYHTNVKPLHSFNYVSGNEQQIKNVAQIVLQVLLEHELVIEEKHSIKAEQKQQVKVNAAGDIDKLRGTLMYLLLNSSMGNKEKEMELAAWNPQFVHLLKQLPEPLTQLVTVSVALICGLQEFLFEFLAYAPTWLTAQYFDCLNNVLNHLVDNKMEALPYIGGALNAVTNAICYRYSMPIIDNSLALLQRHLLFNEERLRSFLPSSGRRNRYLGKAMCMLLDVLIKILSSLQELPEPPNYISIYELHSSPMKSVNDLLPTTQQQLQIFGNKLMDVVQLLLQQISVDTYMSWQEFPSDQLLFHLQAQVCNRCLKVTQLLAAGQQEQELLFNHSLNSQLTNFIDGAQSFEQCLAALSLGELLSLLDGESGKVDDEQLAKALDELLSRSICFGNAECVESLAKHKRFLNAKHLEIMLEHLGQVVQLQKAEDDDKKQEEDEQMEQTQESPVQVKREHEEEVHVSSAPKANEKLQKQKKDQEHERKEQNSEPEPKKDKLDDVAEQPNEADQKQQPMKQSVKQPAPELMEADSAQPSEQKQQKHVTNGSKPKLEAEDEEMELDTVSNASLANAEEQDEGDNDEDEDEDEDDDDDDEEEDMNAPYGELIHSLLLPIYQSITNAQQKLHLLEKRDQLQVLERFSFVLPQYVARRIYFYNQLSYCNESFPMNTFLDLCFEQPHETWLAFAQLAMKHSRFASLYLRIIKRCMPHSMYYLEATVQSLFNDAQLLCSCSNSRYATASSELLLRLYEQPILLQSGSMPLPALMLQQQKLPFKQSQERFLADLSSAMATYTTARNYAAVEKTLLILLQLDAVEQQLLKGARDKLKAKRSQLNRLMQSKSKTSGKSHSNVTKDIRRARQQLQLAKAQIIMHNSFNNNRSCNWQLVSQIVLSMDQLRDKLEHFHLTRIAALDLTMKYYIKYVARAITGNAELRGCLRSLIAQKVKHKDLWRDEQLLLLMEEKRSVSEYTRLLSHSSTVESIQLLRSSIRHHLDAAVLQSIAEHVNKLGSAKAHHAYSFIFKCYMQVLNRELIDHAKPSDYPRLIEHILRTPNIRKPENLLAAIPNLKILLRPSGITSKSLILQYVSQTLALTPH
;
A
#
# COMPACT_ATOMS: atom_id res chain seq x y z
N MET A 1 -2.53 -80.37 -5.92
CA MET A 1 -3.28 -81.19 -4.96
C MET A 1 -3.28 -80.44 -3.66
N ASP A 2 -4.46 -80.16 -3.16
CA ASP A 2 -4.69 -79.31 -2.00
C ASP A 2 -4.71 -80.14 -0.70
N ILE A 3 -4.97 -79.47 0.43
CA ILE A 3 -5.12 -80.05 1.77
C ILE A 3 -3.81 -80.60 2.37
N PHE A 4 -2.92 -79.71 2.84
CA PHE A 4 -2.05 -80.02 4.01
C PHE A 4 -1.54 -78.81 4.85
N CYS A 5 -1.96 -77.57 4.57
CA CYS A 5 -1.47 -76.37 5.26
C CYS A 5 -2.51 -75.71 6.21
N LEU A 6 -3.13 -76.49 7.10
CA LEU A 6 -4.20 -76.00 7.99
C LEU A 6 -4.10 -76.43 9.47
N LEU A 7 -2.98 -77.03 9.90
CA LEU A 7 -2.86 -77.65 11.24
C LEU A 7 -1.62 -77.26 12.07
N PHE A 8 -0.94 -76.17 11.74
CA PHE A 8 0.07 -75.54 12.63
C PHE A 8 -0.10 -74.02 12.67
N LEU A 9 -1.04 -73.56 13.50
CA LEU A 9 -1.16 -72.18 13.94
C LEU A 9 -1.25 -72.15 15.48
N SER A 10 -0.42 -71.30 16.09
CA SER A 10 -0.23 -71.13 17.54
C SER A 10 0.40 -72.34 18.27
N PRO A 11 1.24 -72.11 19.31
CA PRO A 11 1.43 -70.85 20.04
C PRO A 11 2.76 -70.14 19.79
N PHE A 12 2.69 -68.92 19.24
CA PHE A 12 3.76 -67.89 19.37
C PHE A 12 3.19 -66.46 19.45
N PHE A 13 1.87 -66.34 19.70
CA PHE A 13 1.12 -65.08 19.71
C PHE A 13 1.19 -64.32 21.05
N GLU A 14 2.35 -64.30 21.70
CA GLU A 14 2.62 -63.49 22.91
C GLU A 14 3.88 -62.62 22.75
N SER A 15 3.92 -61.82 21.69
CA SER A 15 4.73 -60.59 21.64
C SER A 15 4.05 -59.53 20.78
N GLY A 16 4.12 -58.27 21.21
CA GLY A 16 3.26 -57.17 20.73
C GLY A 16 3.64 -56.56 19.37
N LEU A 17 3.83 -57.38 18.34
CA LEU A 17 4.06 -56.91 16.97
C LEU A 17 2.76 -56.36 16.36
N LYS A 18 2.67 -55.04 16.23
CA LYS A 18 1.71 -54.40 15.31
C LYS A 18 2.06 -54.85 13.88
N MET A 19 1.16 -55.55 13.20
CA MET A 19 1.30 -55.76 11.76
C MET A 19 1.25 -54.40 11.06
N GLN A 20 2.38 -53.99 10.46
CA GLN A 20 2.42 -52.86 9.53
C GLN A 20 1.89 -53.32 8.17
N ASP A 21 1.03 -52.52 7.54
CA ASP A 21 0.41 -52.80 6.24
C ASP A 21 1.42 -52.56 5.09
N LEU A 22 2.39 -53.47 4.93
CA LEU A 22 3.50 -53.36 3.97
C LEU A 22 3.04 -53.65 2.52
N ARG A 23 2.24 -52.73 1.96
CA ARG A 23 1.63 -52.84 0.62
C ARG A 23 2.61 -53.17 -0.49
N ALA A 24 3.83 -52.64 -0.42
CA ALA A 24 4.94 -52.91 -1.32
C ALA A 24 5.23 -54.40 -1.53
N LEU A 25 4.98 -55.25 -0.53
CA LEU A 25 5.37 -56.67 -0.54
C LEU A 25 4.22 -57.61 -0.95
N ASN A 26 3.02 -57.07 -1.17
CA ASN A 26 1.86 -57.85 -1.63
C ASN A 26 2.12 -58.43 -3.02
N ASN A 27 1.66 -59.67 -3.26
CA ASN A 27 1.93 -60.42 -4.48
C ASN A 27 1.22 -59.82 -5.71
N CYS A 28 1.90 -58.90 -6.38
CA CYS A 28 1.36 -58.10 -7.48
C CYS A 28 1.48 -58.80 -8.85
N GLU A 29 0.88 -58.21 -9.88
CA GLU A 29 0.93 -58.76 -11.24
C GLU A 29 2.33 -58.68 -11.87
N ALA A 30 3.07 -57.60 -11.64
CA ALA A 30 4.45 -57.47 -12.09
C ALA A 30 5.34 -58.63 -11.59
N PHE A 31 5.18 -59.09 -10.33
CA PHE A 31 5.93 -60.25 -9.82
C PHE A 31 5.62 -61.54 -10.62
N LYS A 32 4.37 -61.75 -11.05
CA LYS A 32 3.97 -62.92 -11.85
C LYS A 32 4.55 -62.86 -13.27
N GLN A 33 4.55 -61.67 -13.87
CA GLN A 33 5.11 -61.44 -15.20
C GLN A 33 6.63 -61.59 -15.20
N LEU A 34 7.33 -60.96 -14.23
CA LEU A 34 8.77 -61.12 -14.00
C LEU A 34 9.14 -62.60 -13.76
N ARG A 35 8.39 -63.30 -12.90
CA ARG A 35 8.61 -64.73 -12.64
C ARG A 35 8.54 -65.54 -13.93
N SER A 36 7.53 -65.30 -14.76
CA SER A 36 7.32 -66.03 -16.03
C SER A 36 8.42 -65.70 -17.05
N GLY A 37 8.76 -64.42 -17.24
CA GLY A 37 9.79 -63.99 -18.18
C GLY A 37 11.20 -64.50 -17.79
N LEU A 38 11.57 -64.38 -16.52
CA LEU A 38 12.86 -64.88 -16.02
C LEU A 38 12.94 -66.41 -16.06
N THR A 39 11.84 -67.12 -15.76
CA THR A 39 11.78 -68.59 -15.90
C THR A 39 11.91 -69.02 -17.37
N TYR A 40 11.23 -68.33 -18.30
CA TYR A 40 11.34 -68.58 -19.73
C TYR A 40 12.78 -68.37 -20.24
N TYR A 41 13.43 -67.28 -19.84
CA TYR A 41 14.82 -67.00 -20.20
C TYR A 41 15.79 -68.03 -19.63
N HIS A 42 15.60 -68.41 -18.36
CA HIS A 42 16.39 -69.44 -17.69
C HIS A 42 16.37 -70.77 -18.48
N THR A 43 15.18 -71.23 -18.88
CA THR A 43 15.00 -72.52 -19.57
C THR A 43 15.44 -72.50 -21.02
N ASN A 44 15.22 -71.39 -21.75
CA ASN A 44 15.36 -71.37 -23.22
C ASN A 44 16.59 -70.60 -23.74
N VAL A 45 17.29 -69.80 -22.91
CA VAL A 45 18.44 -68.98 -23.34
C VAL A 45 19.70 -69.31 -22.56
N LYS A 46 19.72 -69.06 -21.24
CA LYS A 46 20.90 -69.32 -20.39
C LYS A 46 20.50 -69.40 -18.90
N PRO A 47 20.96 -70.40 -18.13
CA PRO A 47 20.65 -70.52 -16.71
C PRO A 47 21.09 -69.29 -15.90
N LEU A 48 20.18 -68.73 -15.10
CA LEU A 48 20.36 -67.48 -14.35
C LEU A 48 21.47 -67.54 -13.28
N HIS A 49 21.84 -68.73 -12.81
CA HIS A 49 22.96 -68.91 -11.87
C HIS A 49 24.34 -68.80 -12.55
N SER A 50 24.43 -68.90 -13.89
CA SER A 50 25.71 -69.06 -14.60
C SER A 50 26.47 -67.76 -14.87
N PHE A 51 25.92 -66.63 -14.39
CA PHE A 51 26.44 -65.27 -14.61
C PHE A 51 27.44 -64.85 -13.52
N ASN A 52 28.58 -65.54 -13.46
CA ASN A 52 29.62 -65.32 -12.43
C ASN A 52 30.50 -64.08 -12.67
N TYR A 53 30.59 -63.59 -13.90
CA TYR A 53 31.41 -62.44 -14.30
C TYR A 53 30.68 -61.60 -15.36
N VAL A 54 30.94 -60.29 -15.42
CA VAL A 54 30.32 -59.39 -16.43
C VAL A 54 30.92 -59.62 -17.81
N SER A 55 32.25 -59.75 -17.88
CA SER A 55 32.99 -59.92 -19.14
C SER A 55 32.57 -61.19 -19.89
N GLY A 56 32.21 -61.04 -21.17
CA GLY A 56 31.70 -62.11 -22.02
C GLY A 56 30.23 -62.49 -21.75
N ASN A 57 29.56 -61.78 -20.85
CA ASN A 57 28.13 -61.92 -20.56
C ASN A 57 27.33 -60.64 -20.80
N GLU A 58 27.96 -59.52 -21.20
CA GLU A 58 27.36 -58.18 -21.24
C GLU A 58 26.01 -58.16 -21.99
N GLN A 59 25.97 -58.73 -23.19
CA GLN A 59 24.74 -58.77 -24.00
C GLN A 59 23.64 -59.63 -23.36
N GLN A 60 24.00 -60.72 -22.68
CA GLN A 60 23.03 -61.61 -22.04
C GLN A 60 22.50 -61.01 -20.73
N ILE A 61 23.32 -60.24 -20.01
CA ILE A 61 22.89 -59.43 -18.85
C ILE A 61 21.94 -58.33 -19.32
N LYS A 62 22.23 -57.65 -20.44
CA LYS A 62 21.30 -56.70 -21.08
C LYS A 62 19.99 -57.36 -21.49
N ASN A 63 20.01 -58.57 -22.05
CA ASN A 63 18.80 -59.31 -22.40
C ASN A 63 17.92 -59.63 -21.16
N VAL A 64 18.52 -60.01 -20.02
CA VAL A 64 17.80 -60.21 -18.76
C VAL A 64 17.23 -58.90 -18.22
N ALA A 65 18.01 -57.80 -18.28
CA ALA A 65 17.53 -56.48 -17.87
C ALA A 65 16.37 -55.98 -18.75
N GLN A 66 16.38 -56.24 -20.06
CA GLN A 66 15.29 -55.85 -20.95
C GLN A 66 13.95 -56.52 -20.59
N ILE A 67 13.97 -57.77 -20.11
CA ILE A 67 12.77 -58.46 -19.63
C ILE A 67 12.19 -57.76 -18.39
N VAL A 68 13.06 -57.28 -17.49
CA VAL A 68 12.62 -56.55 -16.28
C VAL A 68 12.13 -55.14 -16.64
N LEU A 69 12.86 -54.43 -17.50
CA LEU A 69 12.49 -53.11 -17.99
C LEU A 69 11.14 -53.12 -18.72
N GLN A 70 10.89 -54.12 -19.57
CA GLN A 70 9.61 -54.25 -20.29
C GLN A 70 8.42 -54.32 -19.32
N VAL A 71 8.51 -55.13 -18.26
CA VAL A 71 7.44 -55.21 -17.23
C VAL A 71 7.31 -53.89 -16.45
N LEU A 72 8.41 -53.19 -16.18
CA LEU A 72 8.37 -51.89 -15.48
C LEU A 72 7.72 -50.78 -16.34
N LEU A 73 7.88 -50.83 -17.66
CA LEU A 73 7.21 -49.96 -18.63
C LEU A 73 5.72 -50.32 -18.77
N GLU A 74 5.38 -51.61 -18.86
CA GLU A 74 4.00 -52.10 -18.97
C GLU A 74 3.11 -51.77 -17.76
N HIS A 75 3.70 -51.59 -16.57
CA HIS A 75 3.00 -51.16 -15.35
C HIS A 75 3.12 -49.65 -15.07
N GLU A 76 3.60 -48.87 -16.05
CA GLU A 76 3.80 -47.41 -15.98
C GLU A 76 4.68 -46.94 -14.79
N LEU A 77 5.52 -47.83 -14.23
CA LEU A 77 6.35 -47.50 -13.06
C LEU A 77 7.60 -46.70 -13.45
N VAL A 78 7.99 -46.78 -14.72
CA VAL A 78 9.27 -46.28 -15.27
C VAL A 78 8.99 -45.69 -16.66
N ILE A 79 9.82 -44.75 -17.10
CA ILE A 79 9.74 -44.08 -18.41
C ILE A 79 11.10 -44.17 -19.12
N GLU A 80 11.10 -44.46 -20.43
CA GLU A 80 12.26 -44.27 -21.30
C GLU A 80 12.32 -42.82 -21.84
N GLU A 81 13.30 -42.05 -21.40
CA GLU A 81 13.66 -40.79 -22.06
C GLU A 81 14.71 -41.03 -23.15
N LYS A 82 14.43 -40.54 -24.37
CA LYS A 82 15.31 -40.68 -25.54
C LYS A 82 15.98 -39.35 -25.86
N HIS A 83 17.19 -39.15 -25.33
CA HIS A 83 17.96 -37.93 -25.55
C HIS A 83 18.77 -37.99 -26.86
N SER A 84 18.34 -37.20 -27.86
CA SER A 84 19.01 -37.07 -29.15
C SER A 84 20.24 -36.16 -29.09
N ILE A 85 21.34 -36.63 -28.49
CA ILE A 85 22.63 -35.92 -28.48
C ILE A 85 23.61 -36.60 -29.47
N LYS A 86 23.97 -35.85 -30.52
CA LYS A 86 24.93 -36.14 -31.61
C LYS A 86 25.64 -37.51 -31.55
N ALA A 87 25.20 -38.40 -32.46
CA ALA A 87 25.80 -39.68 -32.86
C ALA A 87 25.70 -40.90 -31.91
N GLU A 88 25.30 -40.76 -30.64
CA GLU A 88 25.00 -41.92 -29.78
C GLU A 88 23.56 -41.85 -29.23
N GLN A 89 22.71 -42.80 -29.64
CA GLN A 89 21.37 -42.95 -29.05
C GLN A 89 21.47 -43.60 -27.67
N LYS A 90 21.64 -42.80 -26.62
CA LYS A 90 21.51 -43.26 -25.23
C LYS A 90 20.04 -43.15 -24.79
N GLN A 91 19.41 -44.30 -24.55
CA GLN A 91 18.18 -44.39 -23.76
C GLN A 91 18.55 -44.14 -22.29
N GLN A 92 17.85 -43.22 -21.62
CA GLN A 92 17.94 -43.07 -20.16
C GLN A 92 16.61 -43.47 -19.52
N VAL A 93 16.69 -44.33 -18.52
CA VAL A 93 15.55 -44.92 -17.84
C VAL A 93 15.35 -44.20 -16.50
N LYS A 94 14.15 -43.67 -16.25
CA LYS A 94 13.80 -42.92 -15.03
C LYS A 94 12.50 -43.41 -14.41
N VAL A 95 12.38 -43.31 -13.10
CA VAL A 95 11.13 -43.60 -12.36
C VAL A 95 10.02 -42.65 -12.82
N ASN A 96 8.80 -43.17 -13.03
CA ASN A 96 7.63 -42.35 -13.30
C ASN A 96 7.22 -41.60 -12.01
N ALA A 97 7.14 -40.26 -12.06
CA ALA A 97 6.70 -39.44 -10.93
C ALA A 97 5.22 -39.67 -10.54
N ALA A 98 4.41 -40.22 -11.44
CA ALA A 98 3.04 -40.68 -11.17
C ALA A 98 2.94 -42.19 -10.85
N GLY A 99 4.07 -42.91 -10.87
CA GLY A 99 4.15 -44.35 -10.68
C GLY A 99 4.00 -44.79 -9.22
N ASP A 100 3.63 -46.06 -9.02
CA ASP A 100 3.50 -46.67 -7.70
C ASP A 100 4.89 -47.03 -7.14
N ILE A 101 5.46 -46.09 -6.36
CA ILE A 101 6.80 -46.19 -5.77
C ILE A 101 6.94 -47.44 -4.89
N ASP A 102 5.88 -47.89 -4.23
CA ASP A 102 5.93 -49.07 -3.36
C ASP A 102 5.95 -50.37 -4.16
N LYS A 103 5.33 -50.42 -5.36
CA LYS A 103 5.56 -51.54 -6.31
C LYS A 103 7.01 -51.59 -6.80
N LEU A 104 7.70 -50.45 -6.95
CA LEU A 104 9.12 -50.42 -7.32
C LEU A 104 10.01 -50.96 -6.20
N ARG A 105 9.79 -50.54 -4.95
CA ARG A 105 10.45 -51.10 -3.76
C ARG A 105 10.23 -52.61 -3.66
N GLY A 106 8.98 -53.05 -3.83
CA GLY A 106 8.61 -54.47 -3.88
C GLY A 106 9.31 -55.24 -5.00
N THR A 107 9.45 -54.64 -6.18
CA THR A 107 10.08 -55.28 -7.36
C THR A 107 11.59 -55.44 -7.17
N LEU A 108 12.28 -54.44 -6.62
CA LEU A 108 13.70 -54.61 -6.26
C LEU A 108 13.84 -55.68 -5.17
N MET A 109 13.01 -55.64 -4.13
CA MET A 109 13.04 -56.62 -3.05
C MET A 109 12.80 -58.05 -3.56
N TYR A 110 11.87 -58.24 -4.50
CA TYR A 110 11.63 -59.53 -5.16
C TYR A 110 12.89 -60.08 -5.86
N LEU A 111 13.64 -59.22 -6.57
CA LEU A 111 14.88 -59.62 -7.24
C LEU A 111 16.00 -59.94 -6.24
N LEU A 112 16.17 -59.11 -5.20
CA LEU A 112 17.14 -59.33 -4.12
C LEU A 112 16.89 -60.64 -3.35
N LEU A 113 15.63 -60.94 -3.02
CA LEU A 113 15.21 -62.16 -2.31
C LEU A 113 15.31 -63.45 -3.15
N ASN A 114 15.37 -63.33 -4.49
CA ASN A 114 15.60 -64.46 -5.40
C ASN A 114 17.04 -64.47 -5.96
N SER A 115 17.98 -63.80 -5.28
CA SER A 115 19.41 -63.81 -5.61
C SER A 115 20.21 -64.81 -4.77
N SER A 116 21.35 -65.26 -5.29
CA SER A 116 22.18 -66.30 -4.68
C SER A 116 22.94 -65.76 -3.46
N MET A 117 22.72 -66.37 -2.28
CA MET A 117 23.26 -65.85 -1.01
C MET A 117 24.51 -66.57 -0.47
N GLY A 118 25.10 -67.48 -1.26
CA GLY A 118 26.35 -68.19 -0.94
C GLY A 118 26.23 -69.29 0.12
N ASN A 119 25.57 -69.01 1.24
CA ASN A 119 25.36 -69.94 2.35
C ASN A 119 23.89 -70.31 2.51
N LYS A 120 23.57 -71.62 2.41
CA LYS A 120 22.21 -72.16 2.64
C LYS A 120 21.66 -71.87 4.04
N GLU A 121 22.54 -71.75 5.05
CA GLU A 121 22.18 -71.38 6.41
C GLU A 121 21.60 -69.95 6.45
N LYS A 122 22.23 -69.00 5.75
CA LYS A 122 21.76 -67.61 5.68
C LYS A 122 20.44 -67.47 4.92
N GLU A 123 20.16 -68.34 3.95
CA GLU A 123 18.86 -68.41 3.28
C GLU A 123 17.74 -68.88 4.24
N MET A 124 18.06 -69.80 5.16
CA MET A 124 17.12 -70.23 6.21
C MET A 124 16.95 -69.16 7.30
N GLU A 125 18.01 -68.45 7.67
CA GLU A 125 17.93 -67.29 8.57
C GLU A 125 17.04 -66.19 7.96
N LEU A 126 17.23 -65.85 6.68
CA LEU A 126 16.41 -64.84 5.98
C LEU A 126 14.90 -65.17 6.05
N ALA A 127 14.55 -66.43 5.83
CA ALA A 127 13.17 -66.92 5.89
C ALA A 127 12.60 -66.94 7.32
N ALA A 128 13.46 -67.05 8.34
CA ALA A 128 13.06 -67.04 9.75
C ALA A 128 12.97 -65.62 10.36
N TRP A 129 13.71 -64.63 9.82
CA TRP A 129 13.85 -63.30 10.43
C TRP A 129 12.73 -62.31 10.09
N ASN A 130 11.98 -62.51 9.00
CA ASN A 130 10.69 -61.83 8.82
C ASN A 130 9.72 -62.69 7.97
N PRO A 131 8.59 -63.17 8.53
CA PRO A 131 7.63 -64.01 7.80
C PRO A 131 6.94 -63.29 6.62
N GLN A 132 6.97 -61.96 6.55
CA GLN A 132 6.35 -61.16 5.49
C GLN A 132 7.03 -61.30 4.12
N PHE A 133 8.24 -61.88 4.03
CA PHE A 133 8.92 -62.15 2.76
C PHE A 133 8.79 -63.59 2.27
N VAL A 134 8.20 -64.50 3.06
CA VAL A 134 8.27 -65.95 2.80
C VAL A 134 7.59 -66.36 1.49
N HIS A 135 6.55 -65.64 1.04
CA HIS A 135 5.90 -65.88 -0.25
C HIS A 135 6.71 -65.38 -1.45
N LEU A 136 7.71 -64.52 -1.26
CA LEU A 136 8.58 -63.99 -2.32
C LEU A 136 9.83 -64.85 -2.56
N LEU A 137 10.23 -65.65 -1.57
CA LEU A 137 11.40 -66.53 -1.66
C LEU A 137 11.17 -67.69 -2.65
N LYS A 138 12.24 -68.09 -3.36
CA LYS A 138 12.29 -69.30 -4.23
C LYS A 138 11.18 -69.34 -5.28
N GLN A 139 10.80 -68.19 -5.82
CA GLN A 139 9.85 -68.12 -6.93
C GLN A 139 10.50 -68.44 -8.28
N LEU A 140 11.76 -68.06 -8.49
CA LEU A 140 12.54 -68.42 -9.67
C LEU A 140 13.04 -69.88 -9.60
N PRO A 141 13.22 -70.58 -10.74
CA PRO A 141 13.64 -72.00 -10.76
C PRO A 141 15.02 -72.21 -10.11
N GLU A 142 15.94 -71.29 -10.34
CA GLU A 142 17.24 -71.17 -9.65
C GLU A 142 17.55 -69.68 -9.46
N PRO A 143 18.32 -69.29 -8.42
CA PRO A 143 18.52 -67.90 -8.07
C PRO A 143 19.37 -67.12 -9.10
N LEU A 144 19.10 -65.82 -9.18
CA LEU A 144 19.92 -64.84 -9.91
C LEU A 144 21.30 -64.71 -9.23
N THR A 145 22.38 -64.49 -9.98
CA THR A 145 23.63 -64.04 -9.33
C THR A 145 23.47 -62.58 -8.87
N GLN A 146 24.11 -62.21 -7.76
CA GLN A 146 24.10 -60.82 -7.24
C GLN A 146 24.53 -59.80 -8.33
N LEU A 147 25.45 -60.23 -9.20
CA LEU A 147 25.96 -59.50 -10.36
C LEU A 147 24.86 -59.18 -11.38
N VAL A 148 23.97 -60.13 -11.69
CA VAL A 148 22.80 -59.87 -12.54
C VAL A 148 21.86 -58.90 -11.84
N THR A 149 21.56 -59.11 -10.56
CA THR A 149 20.60 -58.27 -9.81
C THR A 149 21.04 -56.80 -9.71
N VAL A 150 22.31 -56.52 -9.43
CA VAL A 150 22.86 -55.15 -9.45
C VAL A 150 22.87 -54.58 -10.88
N SER A 151 23.23 -55.39 -11.89
CA SER A 151 23.22 -54.94 -13.29
C SER A 151 21.82 -54.55 -13.76
N VAL A 152 20.82 -55.38 -13.45
CA VAL A 152 19.40 -55.13 -13.71
C VAL A 152 18.95 -53.84 -13.02
N ALA A 153 19.29 -53.65 -11.74
CA ALA A 153 18.89 -52.46 -10.99
C ALA A 153 19.45 -51.16 -11.61
N LEU A 154 20.70 -51.16 -12.08
CA LEU A 154 21.31 -50.01 -12.76
C LEU A 154 20.74 -49.77 -14.17
N ILE A 155 20.45 -50.81 -14.95
CA ILE A 155 19.91 -50.67 -16.31
C ILE A 155 18.42 -50.25 -16.29
N CYS A 156 17.65 -50.71 -15.31
CA CYS A 156 16.21 -50.50 -15.24
C CYS A 156 15.77 -49.24 -14.46
N GLY A 157 16.70 -48.33 -14.16
CA GLY A 157 16.39 -47.09 -13.42
C GLY A 157 16.10 -47.27 -11.92
N LEU A 158 16.44 -48.43 -11.33
CA LEU A 158 16.14 -48.78 -9.93
C LEU A 158 17.26 -48.40 -8.95
N GLN A 159 18.27 -47.63 -9.37
CA GLN A 159 19.44 -47.29 -8.55
C GLN A 159 19.08 -46.62 -7.22
N GLU A 160 18.03 -45.80 -7.18
CA GLU A 160 17.60 -45.11 -5.96
C GLU A 160 17.11 -46.09 -4.89
N PHE A 161 16.31 -47.08 -5.28
CA PHE A 161 15.88 -48.17 -4.40
C PHE A 161 17.03 -49.10 -3.99
N LEU A 162 18.06 -49.25 -4.84
CA LEU A 162 19.28 -49.96 -4.48
C LEU A 162 20.07 -49.19 -3.41
N PHE A 163 20.06 -47.86 -3.44
CA PHE A 163 20.63 -47.01 -2.38
C PHE A 163 19.75 -47.00 -1.11
N GLU A 164 18.42 -47.06 -1.20
CA GLU A 164 17.55 -47.34 -0.03
C GLU A 164 17.92 -48.69 0.61
N PHE A 165 18.05 -49.76 -0.17
CA PHE A 165 18.46 -51.07 0.32
C PHE A 165 19.85 -51.05 0.98
N LEU A 166 20.86 -50.45 0.34
CA LEU A 166 22.22 -50.34 0.90
C LEU A 166 22.28 -49.47 2.17
N ALA A 167 21.33 -48.56 2.37
CA ALA A 167 21.22 -47.74 3.57
C ALA A 167 20.55 -48.43 4.77
N TYR A 168 19.55 -49.30 4.52
CA TYR A 168 18.64 -49.77 5.57
C TYR A 168 18.64 -51.29 5.84
N ALA A 169 19.13 -52.11 4.91
CA ALA A 169 19.21 -53.56 5.09
C ALA A 169 20.42 -54.00 5.97
N PRO A 170 20.47 -55.26 6.46
CA PRO A 170 21.53 -55.69 7.38
C PRO A 170 22.96 -55.60 6.82
N THR A 171 23.91 -55.16 7.65
CA THR A 171 25.32 -54.88 7.28
C THR A 171 26.03 -56.04 6.57
N TRP A 172 25.74 -57.30 6.94
CA TRP A 172 26.33 -58.48 6.32
C TRP A 172 25.83 -58.74 4.88
N LEU A 173 24.64 -58.23 4.57
CA LEU A 173 23.95 -58.38 3.30
C LEU A 173 24.32 -57.23 2.37
N THR A 174 24.23 -55.99 2.86
CA THR A 174 24.55 -54.77 2.08
C THR A 174 26.00 -54.73 1.61
N ALA A 175 26.95 -55.18 2.44
CA ALA A 175 28.37 -55.26 2.05
C ALA A 175 28.61 -56.06 0.76
N GLN A 176 27.95 -57.22 0.60
CA GLN A 176 28.08 -58.07 -0.61
C GLN A 176 27.57 -57.36 -1.87
N TYR A 177 26.41 -56.71 -1.77
CA TYR A 177 25.85 -55.94 -2.88
C TYR A 177 26.67 -54.67 -3.20
N PHE A 178 27.32 -54.08 -2.19
CA PHE A 178 28.24 -52.95 -2.37
C PHE A 178 29.53 -53.38 -3.11
N ASP A 179 30.13 -54.51 -2.74
CA ASP A 179 31.27 -55.10 -3.48
C ASP A 179 30.88 -55.50 -4.90
N CYS A 180 29.65 -55.98 -5.08
CA CYS A 180 29.11 -56.28 -6.40
C CYS A 180 28.96 -55.01 -7.25
N LEU A 181 28.41 -53.92 -6.70
CA LEU A 181 28.30 -52.60 -7.34
C LEU A 181 29.67 -52.05 -7.77
N ASN A 182 30.67 -52.11 -6.88
CA ASN A 182 32.06 -51.73 -7.15
C ASN A 182 32.67 -52.53 -8.34
N ASN A 183 32.28 -53.79 -8.53
CA ASN A 183 32.70 -54.56 -9.71
C ASN A 183 31.90 -54.19 -10.97
N VAL A 184 30.57 -54.09 -10.87
CA VAL A 184 29.65 -53.88 -12.01
C VAL A 184 29.79 -52.49 -12.65
N LEU A 185 29.99 -51.42 -11.84
CA LEU A 185 29.95 -50.03 -12.32
C LEU A 185 30.93 -49.75 -13.47
N ASN A 186 32.10 -50.39 -13.48
CA ASN A 186 33.10 -50.20 -14.54
C ASN A 186 32.75 -50.86 -15.89
N HIS A 187 31.79 -51.78 -15.93
CA HIS A 187 31.38 -52.53 -17.13
C HIS A 187 30.04 -52.07 -17.72
N LEU A 188 29.23 -51.32 -16.96
CA LEU A 188 27.94 -50.78 -17.43
C LEU A 188 27.96 -49.26 -17.65
N VAL A 189 28.94 -48.55 -17.07
CA VAL A 189 29.03 -47.09 -17.17
C VAL A 189 30.38 -46.68 -17.80
N ASP A 190 30.36 -46.58 -19.13
CA ASP A 190 31.52 -46.23 -19.96
C ASP A 190 32.03 -44.81 -19.65
N ASN A 191 31.11 -43.84 -19.56
CA ASN A 191 31.44 -42.44 -19.30
C ASN A 191 31.63 -42.19 -17.80
N LYS A 192 32.84 -41.79 -17.39
CA LYS A 192 33.15 -41.54 -15.97
C LYS A 192 32.46 -40.32 -15.37
N MET A 193 31.87 -39.40 -16.15
CA MET A 193 30.93 -38.41 -15.61
C MET A 193 29.56 -39.01 -15.27
N GLU A 194 29.06 -39.96 -16.06
CA GLU A 194 27.80 -40.70 -15.78
C GLU A 194 27.94 -41.62 -14.56
N ALA A 195 29.18 -41.96 -14.15
CA ALA A 195 29.44 -42.76 -12.95
C ALA A 195 29.29 -41.97 -11.63
N LEU A 196 29.41 -40.63 -11.66
CA LEU A 196 29.42 -39.79 -10.44
C LEU A 196 28.11 -39.88 -9.64
N PRO A 197 26.89 -39.78 -10.22
CA PRO A 197 25.64 -39.91 -9.45
C PRO A 197 25.53 -41.23 -8.68
N TYR A 198 26.00 -42.34 -9.26
CA TYR A 198 25.99 -43.65 -8.59
C TYR A 198 27.00 -43.73 -7.45
N ILE A 199 28.17 -43.10 -7.58
CA ILE A 199 29.18 -42.99 -6.51
C ILE A 199 28.61 -42.14 -5.36
N GLY A 200 28.06 -40.96 -5.66
CA GLY A 200 27.42 -40.08 -4.67
C GLY A 200 26.23 -40.75 -3.97
N GLY A 201 25.38 -41.46 -4.71
CA GLY A 201 24.26 -42.24 -4.16
C GLY A 201 24.71 -43.35 -3.22
N ALA A 202 25.73 -44.14 -3.61
CA ALA A 202 26.30 -45.18 -2.77
C ALA A 202 26.91 -44.61 -1.48
N LEU A 203 27.67 -43.52 -1.55
CA LEU A 203 28.24 -42.85 -0.36
C LEU A 203 27.15 -42.28 0.56
N ASN A 204 26.12 -41.66 -0.02
CA ASN A 204 24.96 -41.16 0.73
C ASN A 204 24.17 -42.28 1.41
N ALA A 205 24.18 -43.50 0.86
CA ALA A 205 23.65 -44.69 1.50
C ALA A 205 24.53 -45.16 2.66
N VAL A 206 25.87 -45.10 2.56
CA VAL A 206 26.78 -45.38 3.69
C VAL A 206 26.56 -44.40 4.84
N THR A 207 26.40 -43.10 4.57
CA THR A 207 26.05 -42.10 5.59
C THR A 207 24.79 -42.50 6.35
N ASN A 208 23.71 -42.86 5.64
CA ASN A 208 22.48 -43.35 6.27
C ASN A 208 22.73 -44.64 7.06
N ALA A 209 23.44 -45.61 6.49
CA ALA A 209 23.71 -46.90 7.13
C ALA A 209 24.47 -46.75 8.45
N ILE A 210 25.33 -45.74 8.60
CA ILE A 210 26.00 -45.40 9.87
C ILE A 210 25.02 -44.73 10.85
N CYS A 211 24.16 -43.81 10.39
CA CYS A 211 23.18 -43.12 11.24
C CYS A 211 22.27 -44.09 12.00
N TYR A 212 21.82 -45.17 11.35
CA TYR A 212 20.86 -46.11 11.93
C TYR A 212 21.47 -47.43 12.45
N ARG A 213 22.63 -47.87 11.95
CA ARG A 213 23.20 -49.21 12.25
C ARG A 213 24.74 -49.19 12.30
N TYR A 214 25.34 -50.22 12.91
CA TYR A 214 26.81 -50.39 12.91
C TYR A 214 27.30 -50.87 11.52
N SER A 215 28.18 -50.08 10.91
CA SER A 215 28.41 -50.16 9.45
C SER A 215 29.89 -50.07 9.03
N MET A 216 30.84 -50.25 9.96
CA MET A 216 32.30 -50.17 9.69
C MET A 216 32.79 -50.92 8.43
N PRO A 217 32.36 -52.16 8.11
CA PRO A 217 32.81 -52.84 6.88
C PRO A 217 32.37 -52.13 5.59
N ILE A 218 31.23 -51.44 5.61
CA ILE A 218 30.69 -50.70 4.45
C ILE A 218 31.54 -49.45 4.19
N ILE A 219 32.12 -48.84 5.24
CA ILE A 219 33.01 -47.70 5.13
C ILE A 219 34.21 -48.07 4.24
N ASP A 220 34.91 -49.17 4.52
CA ASP A 220 36.11 -49.53 3.75
C ASP A 220 35.77 -49.99 2.32
N ASN A 221 34.63 -50.66 2.11
CA ASN A 221 34.11 -50.96 0.77
C ASN A 221 33.82 -49.66 -0.03
N SER A 222 33.36 -48.60 0.63
CA SER A 222 33.12 -47.29 0.01
C SER A 222 34.40 -46.56 -0.41
N LEU A 223 35.50 -46.75 0.34
CA LEU A 223 36.82 -46.24 -0.04
C LEU A 223 37.40 -47.00 -1.21
N ALA A 224 37.21 -48.33 -1.27
CA ALA A 224 37.60 -49.13 -2.41
C ALA A 224 36.84 -48.70 -3.69
N LEU A 225 35.56 -48.35 -3.57
CA LEU A 225 34.74 -47.80 -4.66
C LEU A 225 35.28 -46.42 -5.11
N LEU A 226 35.62 -45.52 -4.17
CA LEU A 226 36.27 -44.25 -4.50
C LEU A 226 37.62 -44.43 -5.21
N GLN A 227 38.52 -45.24 -4.65
CA GLN A 227 39.85 -45.51 -5.22
C GLN A 227 39.76 -46.10 -6.64
N ARG A 228 38.78 -46.98 -6.89
CA ARG A 228 38.62 -47.65 -8.18
C ARG A 228 37.98 -46.77 -9.25
N HIS A 229 36.98 -45.95 -8.92
CA HIS A 229 36.18 -45.23 -9.93
C HIS A 229 36.43 -43.72 -10.01
N LEU A 230 36.88 -43.07 -8.93
CA LEU A 230 37.20 -41.64 -8.95
C LEU A 230 38.54 -41.39 -9.68
N LEU A 231 38.61 -40.34 -10.50
CA LEU A 231 39.81 -39.97 -11.24
C LEU A 231 40.58 -38.87 -10.49
N PHE A 232 41.37 -39.26 -9.49
CA PHE A 232 42.17 -38.34 -8.64
C PHE A 232 43.68 -38.33 -8.98
N ASN A 233 44.12 -39.10 -9.99
CA ASN A 233 45.48 -39.05 -10.55
C ASN A 233 45.41 -38.43 -11.95
N GLU A 234 46.26 -37.44 -12.23
CA GLU A 234 46.36 -36.76 -13.52
C GLU A 234 46.54 -37.72 -14.71
N GLU A 235 47.29 -38.81 -14.56
CA GLU A 235 47.46 -39.82 -15.61
C GLU A 235 46.13 -40.52 -15.94
N ARG A 236 45.31 -40.81 -14.93
CA ARG A 236 43.97 -41.39 -15.09
C ARG A 236 43.00 -40.35 -15.68
N LEU A 237 43.09 -39.09 -15.27
CA LEU A 237 42.33 -38.00 -15.88
C LEU A 237 42.68 -37.81 -17.36
N ARG A 238 43.97 -37.76 -17.72
CA ARG A 238 44.44 -37.59 -19.11
C ARG A 238 44.09 -38.78 -20.01
N SER A 239 44.11 -40.01 -19.50
CA SER A 239 43.80 -41.22 -20.28
C SER A 239 42.30 -41.46 -20.49
N PHE A 240 41.46 -41.29 -19.45
CA PHE A 240 40.01 -41.46 -19.60
C PHE A 240 39.29 -40.21 -20.15
N LEU A 241 39.86 -39.02 -19.99
CA LEU A 241 39.30 -37.74 -20.44
C LEU A 241 40.38 -36.89 -21.16
N PRO A 242 40.68 -37.17 -22.45
CA PRO A 242 41.78 -36.51 -23.16
C PRO A 242 41.57 -35.00 -23.40
N SER A 243 40.33 -34.54 -23.50
CA SER A 243 39.98 -33.11 -23.68
C SER A 243 40.04 -32.35 -22.34
N SER A 244 40.76 -31.22 -22.32
CA SER A 244 40.85 -30.31 -21.16
C SER A 244 39.49 -29.92 -20.61
N GLY A 245 38.58 -29.40 -21.45
CA GLY A 245 37.23 -29.02 -21.00
C GLY A 245 36.43 -30.18 -20.38
N ARG A 246 36.63 -31.42 -20.86
CA ARG A 246 36.02 -32.62 -20.24
C ARG A 246 36.65 -32.95 -18.87
N ARG A 247 37.97 -32.80 -18.71
CA ARG A 247 38.64 -32.95 -17.39
C ARG A 247 38.14 -31.90 -16.40
N ASN A 248 38.13 -30.63 -16.80
CA ASN A 248 37.77 -29.52 -15.93
C ASN A 248 36.30 -29.65 -15.47
N ARG A 249 35.37 -29.97 -16.39
CA ARG A 249 33.96 -30.22 -16.04
C ARG A 249 33.76 -31.48 -15.17
N TYR A 250 34.55 -32.53 -15.39
CA TYR A 250 34.56 -33.71 -14.49
C TYR A 250 35.02 -33.35 -13.08
N LEU A 251 36.13 -32.61 -12.94
CA LEU A 251 36.66 -32.20 -11.64
C LEU A 251 35.64 -31.38 -10.84
N GLY A 252 34.98 -30.40 -11.47
CA GLY A 252 33.92 -29.61 -10.80
C GLY A 252 32.74 -30.47 -10.34
N LYS A 253 32.21 -31.35 -11.21
CA LYS A 253 31.10 -32.26 -10.83
C LYS A 253 31.51 -33.28 -9.76
N ALA A 254 32.74 -33.80 -9.79
CA ALA A 254 33.27 -34.69 -8.76
C ALA A 254 33.46 -33.98 -7.41
N MET A 255 33.90 -32.71 -7.44
CA MET A 255 33.99 -31.84 -6.27
C MET A 255 32.60 -31.59 -5.66
N CYS A 256 31.61 -31.17 -6.47
CA CYS A 256 30.23 -30.99 -6.00
C CYS A 256 29.67 -32.26 -5.33
N MET A 257 29.82 -33.42 -5.99
CA MET A 257 29.36 -34.72 -5.49
C MET A 257 29.93 -35.05 -4.10
N LEU A 258 31.24 -34.91 -3.88
CA LEU A 258 31.84 -35.20 -2.59
C LEU A 258 31.50 -34.17 -1.52
N LEU A 259 31.40 -32.88 -1.89
CA LEU A 259 30.97 -31.85 -0.96
C LEU A 259 29.52 -32.05 -0.51
N ASP A 260 28.61 -32.48 -1.40
CA ASP A 260 27.22 -32.79 -1.04
C ASP A 260 27.13 -33.97 -0.05
N VAL A 261 27.95 -35.01 -0.22
CA VAL A 261 28.07 -36.11 0.75
C VAL A 261 28.63 -35.62 2.09
N LEU A 262 29.66 -34.75 2.08
CA LEU A 262 30.23 -34.17 3.30
C LEU A 262 29.24 -33.26 4.03
N ILE A 263 28.48 -32.42 3.31
CA ILE A 263 27.39 -31.60 3.87
C ILE A 263 26.38 -32.52 4.57
N LYS A 264 25.97 -33.63 3.94
CA LYS A 264 25.06 -34.59 4.56
C LYS A 264 25.63 -35.21 5.84
N ILE A 265 26.92 -35.59 5.85
CA ILE A 265 27.58 -36.15 7.06
C ILE A 265 27.64 -35.11 8.18
N LEU A 266 28.04 -33.88 7.88
CA LEU A 266 28.17 -32.80 8.86
C LEU A 266 26.81 -32.39 9.44
N SER A 267 25.75 -32.32 8.63
CA SER A 267 24.38 -32.14 9.12
C SER A 267 23.94 -33.33 9.99
N SER A 268 24.23 -34.57 9.59
CA SER A 268 23.92 -35.79 10.36
C SER A 268 24.69 -35.90 11.68
N LEU A 269 25.77 -35.12 11.84
CA LEU A 269 26.54 -34.97 13.08
C LEU A 269 26.01 -33.86 14.00
N GLN A 270 25.16 -32.95 13.49
CA GLN A 270 24.48 -31.92 14.28
C GLN A 270 23.08 -32.38 14.72
N GLU A 271 22.34 -33.04 13.83
CA GLU A 271 21.01 -33.58 14.07
C GLU A 271 20.88 -34.94 13.38
N LEU A 272 20.52 -35.99 14.12
CA LEU A 272 20.34 -37.32 13.54
C LEU A 272 19.05 -37.35 12.69
N PRO A 273 19.08 -37.77 11.42
CA PRO A 273 17.88 -37.79 10.59
C PRO A 273 16.84 -38.79 11.12
N GLU A 274 15.55 -38.42 11.00
CA GLU A 274 14.44 -39.32 11.35
C GLU A 274 14.36 -40.51 10.37
N PRO A 275 14.08 -41.73 10.86
CA PRO A 275 13.98 -42.92 10.01
C PRO A 275 12.76 -42.81 9.07
N PRO A 276 12.92 -43.04 7.75
CA PRO A 276 11.83 -42.87 6.79
C PRO A 276 10.76 -43.96 6.95
N ASN A 277 9.50 -43.62 6.65
CA ASN A 277 8.35 -44.53 6.78
C ASN A 277 8.51 -45.88 6.03
N TYR A 278 9.31 -45.93 4.96
CA TYR A 278 9.58 -47.14 4.18
C TYR A 278 10.68 -48.04 4.76
N ILE A 279 11.34 -47.65 5.86
CA ILE A 279 12.49 -48.39 6.44
C ILE A 279 12.14 -49.87 6.71
N SER A 280 10.93 -50.15 7.19
CA SER A 280 10.44 -51.49 7.52
C SER A 280 10.23 -52.42 6.31
N ILE A 281 10.29 -51.90 5.08
CA ILE A 281 10.37 -52.73 3.85
C ILE A 281 11.77 -53.36 3.74
N TYR A 282 12.80 -52.70 4.26
CA TYR A 282 14.21 -53.14 4.20
C TYR A 282 14.70 -53.75 5.54
N GLU A 283 14.01 -53.50 6.65
CA GLU A 283 14.32 -54.11 7.94
C GLU A 283 13.93 -55.60 7.98
N LEU A 284 14.88 -56.47 7.69
CA LEU A 284 14.90 -57.79 8.29
C LEU A 284 15.09 -57.62 9.81
N HIS A 285 14.14 -58.14 10.61
CA HIS A 285 14.14 -58.01 12.08
C HIS A 285 15.22 -58.90 12.73
N SER A 286 16.47 -58.54 12.54
CA SER A 286 17.60 -59.11 13.27
C SER A 286 17.49 -58.74 14.75
N SER A 287 17.26 -59.74 15.61
CA SER A 287 17.73 -59.63 17.00
C SER A 287 19.22 -59.31 16.96
N PRO A 288 19.72 -58.29 17.69
CA PRO A 288 21.13 -57.94 17.63
C PRO A 288 21.96 -59.11 18.15
N MET A 289 22.76 -59.70 17.26
CA MET A 289 23.75 -60.69 17.64
C MET A 289 24.75 -59.99 18.57
N LYS A 290 24.63 -60.24 19.87
CA LYS A 290 25.56 -59.75 20.88
C LYS A 290 26.89 -60.48 20.72
N SER A 291 27.75 -59.97 19.84
CA SER A 291 29.18 -60.28 19.86
C SER A 291 29.73 -59.84 21.22
N VAL A 292 30.08 -60.82 22.05
CA VAL A 292 30.50 -60.59 23.43
C VAL A 292 31.92 -60.00 23.45
N ASN A 293 32.09 -58.87 24.16
CA ASN A 293 33.34 -58.25 24.63
C ASN A 293 34.09 -57.17 23.80
N ASP A 294 33.55 -56.59 22.72
CA ASP A 294 34.14 -55.40 22.08
C ASP A 294 33.32 -54.11 22.32
N LEU A 295 34.01 -52.99 22.60
CA LEU A 295 33.40 -51.66 22.62
C LEU A 295 33.22 -51.14 21.18
N LEU A 296 32.03 -51.36 20.63
CA LEU A 296 31.63 -50.84 19.33
C LEU A 296 31.63 -49.29 19.34
N PRO A 297 32.31 -48.61 18.38
CA PRO A 297 32.33 -47.14 18.31
C PRO A 297 30.94 -46.56 18.04
N THR A 298 30.67 -45.38 18.59
CA THR A 298 29.36 -44.72 18.46
C THR A 298 29.07 -44.28 17.03
N THR A 299 27.80 -44.05 16.69
CA THR A 299 27.38 -43.47 15.40
C THR A 299 28.13 -42.18 15.08
N GLN A 300 28.30 -41.29 16.07
CA GLN A 300 29.04 -40.03 15.93
C GLN A 300 30.52 -40.28 15.59
N GLN A 301 31.18 -41.24 16.25
CA GLN A 301 32.55 -41.63 15.94
C GLN A 301 32.70 -42.26 14.55
N GLN A 302 31.77 -43.12 14.14
CA GLN A 302 31.76 -43.71 12.79
C GLN A 302 31.55 -42.65 11.70
N LEU A 303 30.65 -41.67 11.91
CA LEU A 303 30.45 -40.53 11.01
C LEU A 303 31.69 -39.62 10.96
N GLN A 304 32.38 -39.37 12.08
CA GLN A 304 33.64 -38.62 12.10
C GLN A 304 34.77 -39.36 11.34
N ILE A 305 34.90 -40.69 11.53
CA ILE A 305 35.88 -41.51 10.79
C ILE A 305 35.60 -41.49 9.28
N PHE A 306 34.33 -41.63 8.87
CA PHE A 306 33.95 -41.59 7.46
C PHE A 306 34.10 -40.18 6.86
N GLY A 307 33.73 -39.15 7.61
CA GLY A 307 33.91 -37.74 7.26
C GLY A 307 35.37 -37.40 6.99
N ASN A 308 36.30 -37.76 7.91
CA ASN A 308 37.74 -37.53 7.70
C ASN A 308 38.22 -38.21 6.42
N LYS A 309 37.93 -39.51 6.27
CA LYS A 309 38.31 -40.31 5.09
C LYS A 309 37.77 -39.72 3.78
N LEU A 310 36.64 -39.01 3.80
CA LEU A 310 36.12 -38.27 2.64
C LEU A 310 36.79 -36.91 2.44
N MET A 311 37.15 -36.20 3.52
CA MET A 311 37.92 -34.96 3.44
C MET A 311 39.33 -35.21 2.87
N ASP A 312 39.97 -36.34 3.20
CA ASP A 312 41.21 -36.82 2.57
C ASP A 312 41.04 -36.94 1.03
N VAL A 313 39.92 -37.53 0.57
CA VAL A 313 39.65 -37.74 -0.87
C VAL A 313 39.30 -36.44 -1.60
N VAL A 314 38.60 -35.50 -0.95
CA VAL A 314 38.39 -34.14 -1.50
C VAL A 314 39.71 -33.38 -1.62
N GLN A 315 40.60 -33.52 -0.64
CA GLN A 315 41.94 -32.92 -0.68
C GLN A 315 42.81 -33.50 -1.81
N LEU A 316 42.66 -34.77 -2.16
CA LEU A 316 43.29 -35.37 -3.35
C LEU A 316 42.71 -34.81 -4.67
N LEU A 317 41.42 -34.50 -4.76
CA LEU A 317 40.85 -33.81 -5.93
C LEU A 317 41.32 -32.35 -6.03
N LEU A 318 41.40 -31.62 -4.92
CA LEU A 318 41.90 -30.24 -4.90
C LEU A 318 43.34 -30.12 -5.45
N GLN A 319 44.18 -31.12 -5.20
CA GLN A 319 45.54 -31.17 -5.78
C GLN A 319 45.55 -31.29 -7.32
N GLN A 320 44.44 -31.64 -7.96
CA GLN A 320 44.29 -31.71 -9.42
C GLN A 320 43.67 -30.45 -10.03
N ILE A 321 43.27 -29.46 -9.21
CA ILE A 321 42.57 -28.24 -9.66
C ILE A 321 43.57 -27.07 -9.72
N SER A 322 43.99 -26.70 -10.93
CA SER A 322 44.78 -25.48 -11.18
C SER A 322 43.90 -24.22 -11.13
N VAL A 323 44.54 -23.04 -11.08
CA VAL A 323 43.83 -21.75 -11.23
C VAL A 323 43.09 -21.69 -12.57
N ASP A 324 43.70 -22.16 -13.67
CA ASP A 324 43.05 -22.22 -14.99
C ASP A 324 41.83 -23.15 -14.98
N THR A 325 41.89 -24.24 -14.22
CA THR A 325 40.76 -25.16 -14.04
C THR A 325 39.61 -24.46 -13.31
N TYR A 326 39.90 -23.75 -12.22
CA TYR A 326 38.93 -22.95 -11.46
C TYR A 326 38.31 -21.83 -12.30
N MET A 327 39.10 -21.08 -13.08
CA MET A 327 38.60 -20.03 -13.96
C MET A 327 37.71 -20.60 -15.08
N SER A 328 38.08 -21.74 -15.68
CA SER A 328 37.26 -22.40 -16.71
C SER A 328 35.89 -22.88 -16.21
N TRP A 329 35.69 -23.00 -14.88
CA TRP A 329 34.38 -23.33 -14.33
C TRP A 329 33.36 -22.18 -14.40
N GLN A 330 33.80 -20.95 -14.69
CA GLN A 330 32.89 -19.84 -14.99
C GLN A 330 32.20 -20.03 -16.35
N GLU A 331 32.88 -20.64 -17.32
CA GLU A 331 32.34 -20.90 -18.67
C GLU A 331 31.34 -22.07 -18.72
N PHE A 332 31.31 -22.94 -17.71
CA PHE A 332 30.45 -24.12 -17.71
C PHE A 332 29.11 -23.88 -16.99
N PRO A 333 27.95 -24.13 -17.64
CA PRO A 333 26.67 -24.13 -16.94
C PRO A 333 26.62 -25.27 -15.93
N SER A 334 26.14 -24.93 -14.72
CA SER A 334 25.93 -25.88 -13.63
C SER A 334 24.62 -26.67 -13.80
N ASP A 335 24.32 -27.54 -12.83
CA ASP A 335 23.03 -28.23 -12.76
C ASP A 335 21.95 -27.43 -11.98
N GLN A 336 22.27 -26.20 -11.55
CA GLN A 336 21.36 -25.28 -10.86
C GLN A 336 21.13 -24.03 -11.72
N LEU A 337 19.87 -23.59 -11.84
CA LEU A 337 19.48 -22.41 -12.63
C LEU A 337 20.27 -21.17 -12.19
N LEU A 338 20.68 -20.33 -13.16
CA LEU A 338 21.52 -19.13 -13.02
C LEU A 338 22.97 -19.34 -12.49
N PHE A 339 23.34 -20.51 -12.00
CA PHE A 339 24.69 -20.73 -11.47
C PHE A 339 25.64 -21.31 -12.51
N HIS A 340 26.86 -20.75 -12.57
CA HIS A 340 28.01 -21.38 -13.20
C HIS A 340 28.60 -22.48 -12.30
N LEU A 341 29.33 -23.43 -12.88
CA LEU A 341 29.96 -24.55 -12.14
C LEU A 341 30.91 -24.04 -11.03
N GLN A 342 31.54 -22.88 -11.22
CA GLN A 342 32.38 -22.22 -10.23
C GLN A 342 31.60 -21.88 -8.96
N ALA A 343 30.52 -21.08 -9.09
CA ALA A 343 29.64 -20.71 -7.97
C ALA A 343 28.97 -21.94 -7.33
N GLN A 344 28.61 -22.96 -8.14
CA GLN A 344 28.06 -24.23 -7.64
C GLN A 344 29.01 -24.96 -6.67
N VAL A 345 30.32 -24.92 -6.94
CA VAL A 345 31.37 -25.46 -6.03
C VAL A 345 31.56 -24.53 -4.83
N CYS A 346 31.75 -23.23 -5.06
CA CYS A 346 32.04 -22.26 -4.00
C CYS A 346 30.93 -22.19 -2.93
N ASN A 347 29.66 -22.24 -3.34
CA ASN A 347 28.51 -22.30 -2.42
C ASN A 347 28.54 -23.56 -1.53
N ARG A 348 29.04 -24.69 -2.05
CA ARG A 348 29.21 -25.93 -1.29
C ARG A 348 30.42 -25.86 -0.34
N CYS A 349 31.53 -25.26 -0.78
CA CYS A 349 32.69 -24.99 0.08
C CYS A 349 32.29 -24.13 1.29
N LEU A 350 31.59 -23.02 1.05
CA LEU A 350 31.02 -22.16 2.09
C LEU A 350 30.12 -22.94 3.05
N LYS A 351 29.22 -23.79 2.54
CA LYS A 351 28.32 -24.57 3.40
C LYS A 351 29.06 -25.61 4.26
N VAL A 352 30.09 -26.27 3.73
CA VAL A 352 30.96 -27.17 4.51
C VAL A 352 31.69 -26.43 5.62
N THR A 353 32.35 -25.30 5.32
CA THR A 353 33.07 -24.50 6.34
C THR A 353 32.13 -23.94 7.40
N GLN A 354 30.91 -23.51 7.04
CA GLN A 354 29.88 -23.11 8.01
C GLN A 354 29.48 -24.26 8.97
N LEU A 355 29.25 -25.47 8.45
CA LEU A 355 28.85 -26.62 9.26
C LEU A 355 30.00 -27.10 10.18
N LEU A 356 31.25 -27.08 9.69
CA LEU A 356 32.43 -27.36 10.49
C LEU A 356 32.58 -26.34 11.63
N ALA A 357 32.43 -25.03 11.34
CA ALA A 357 32.52 -23.98 12.35
C ALA A 357 31.41 -24.07 13.41
N ALA A 358 30.18 -24.42 13.02
CA ALA A 358 29.10 -24.67 13.96
C ALA A 358 29.35 -25.88 14.87
N GLY A 359 30.04 -26.92 14.36
CA GLY A 359 30.41 -28.13 15.12
C GLY A 359 31.69 -28.02 15.96
N GLN A 360 32.35 -26.86 16.02
CA GLN A 360 33.73 -26.71 16.49
C GLN A 360 34.01 -27.29 17.90
N GLN A 361 33.04 -27.27 18.82
CA GLN A 361 33.22 -27.77 20.19
C GLN A 361 33.11 -29.30 20.34
N GLU A 362 32.50 -30.00 19.37
CA GLU A 362 32.23 -31.45 19.44
C GLU A 362 32.93 -32.25 18.34
N GLN A 363 33.46 -31.57 17.31
CA GLN A 363 33.97 -32.17 16.08
C GLN A 363 35.43 -31.75 15.79
N GLU A 364 36.23 -31.56 16.85
CA GLU A 364 37.62 -31.07 16.79
C GLU A 364 38.49 -31.76 15.73
N LEU A 365 38.32 -33.08 15.55
CA LEU A 365 39.01 -33.90 14.54
C LEU A 365 38.73 -33.45 13.09
N LEU A 366 37.47 -33.10 12.79
CA LEU A 366 37.05 -32.64 11.46
C LEU A 366 37.35 -31.15 11.26
N PHE A 367 37.15 -30.34 12.31
CA PHE A 367 37.40 -28.89 12.26
C PHE A 367 38.87 -28.55 12.00
N ASN A 368 39.78 -29.28 12.65
CA ASN A 368 41.23 -29.11 12.50
C ASN A 368 41.81 -29.78 11.23
N HIS A 369 40.97 -30.42 10.38
CA HIS A 369 41.44 -31.08 9.17
C HIS A 369 41.96 -30.07 8.13
N SER A 370 43.11 -30.36 7.50
CA SER A 370 43.81 -29.39 6.64
C SER A 370 43.03 -28.92 5.39
N LEU A 371 42.01 -29.69 4.97
CA LEU A 371 41.03 -29.29 3.97
C LEU A 371 40.28 -27.98 4.35
N ASN A 372 39.99 -27.74 5.63
CA ASN A 372 39.14 -26.63 6.07
C ASN A 372 39.73 -25.27 5.65
N SER A 373 41.04 -25.07 5.84
CA SER A 373 41.78 -23.88 5.38
C SER A 373 42.14 -23.86 3.89
N GLN A 374 41.85 -24.95 3.16
CA GLN A 374 41.91 -24.97 1.69
C GLN A 374 40.57 -24.54 1.09
N LEU A 375 39.44 -24.98 1.67
CA LEU A 375 38.09 -24.61 1.24
C LEU A 375 37.79 -23.12 1.45
N THR A 376 38.38 -22.47 2.46
CA THR A 376 38.22 -21.03 2.68
C THR A 376 38.64 -20.19 1.48
N ASN A 377 39.63 -20.64 0.69
CA ASN A 377 40.10 -19.93 -0.50
C ASN A 377 39.08 -19.93 -1.66
N PHE A 378 38.02 -20.74 -1.57
CA PHE A 378 36.93 -20.80 -2.54
C PHE A 378 35.69 -20.02 -2.07
N ILE A 379 35.65 -19.52 -0.83
CA ILE A 379 34.46 -18.86 -0.27
C ILE A 379 34.13 -17.55 -0.98
N ASP A 380 35.15 -16.78 -1.39
CA ASP A 380 34.94 -15.47 -2.05
C ASP A 380 34.29 -15.59 -3.45
N GLY A 381 34.25 -16.80 -4.03
CA GLY A 381 33.49 -17.09 -5.25
C GLY A 381 32.06 -17.58 -5.03
N ALA A 382 31.57 -17.60 -3.79
CA ALA A 382 30.19 -17.97 -3.46
C ALA A 382 29.23 -16.83 -3.84
N GLN A 383 28.09 -17.18 -4.44
CA GLN A 383 27.07 -16.24 -4.91
C GLN A 383 25.68 -16.66 -4.40
N SER A 384 24.90 -15.69 -3.92
CA SER A 384 23.48 -15.92 -3.63
C SER A 384 22.64 -15.89 -4.91
N PHE A 385 21.45 -16.50 -4.87
CA PHE A 385 20.51 -16.44 -5.99
C PHE A 385 20.10 -15.00 -6.33
N GLU A 386 19.96 -14.14 -5.31
CA GLU A 386 19.68 -12.71 -5.47
C GLU A 386 20.84 -11.97 -6.16
N GLN A 387 22.10 -12.32 -5.86
CA GLN A 387 23.27 -11.75 -6.56
C GLN A 387 23.35 -12.20 -8.02
N CYS A 388 22.96 -13.44 -8.33
CA CYS A 388 22.86 -13.92 -9.71
C CYS A 388 21.73 -13.21 -10.47
N LEU A 389 20.55 -13.02 -9.86
CA LEU A 389 19.44 -12.26 -10.45
C LEU A 389 19.82 -10.80 -10.73
N ALA A 390 20.48 -10.13 -9.78
CA ALA A 390 20.95 -8.75 -9.93
C ALA A 390 21.99 -8.57 -11.05
N ALA A 391 22.70 -9.65 -11.43
CA ALA A 391 23.65 -9.64 -12.54
C ALA A 391 23.01 -9.85 -13.93
N LEU A 392 21.75 -10.29 -14.01
CA LEU A 392 21.03 -10.50 -15.28
C LEU A 392 20.64 -9.18 -15.95
N SER A 393 20.70 -9.14 -17.27
CA SER A 393 20.05 -8.10 -18.06
C SER A 393 18.51 -8.18 -17.94
N LEU A 394 17.81 -7.13 -18.35
CA LEU A 394 16.34 -7.08 -18.27
C LEU A 394 15.68 -8.19 -19.09
N GLY A 395 16.17 -8.46 -20.31
CA GLY A 395 15.63 -9.52 -21.18
C GLY A 395 15.88 -10.93 -20.65
N GLU A 396 17.02 -11.19 -20.01
CA GLU A 396 17.29 -12.47 -19.34
C GLU A 396 16.41 -12.68 -18.11
N LEU A 397 16.11 -11.60 -17.37
CA LEU A 397 15.18 -11.66 -16.23
C LEU A 397 13.73 -11.93 -16.70
N LEU A 398 13.30 -11.32 -17.81
CA LEU A 398 11.99 -11.58 -18.41
C LEU A 398 11.88 -13.02 -18.94
N SER A 399 12.84 -13.52 -19.71
CA SER A 399 12.81 -14.91 -20.21
C SER A 399 12.96 -15.97 -19.10
N LEU A 400 13.42 -15.59 -17.90
CA LEU A 400 13.31 -16.41 -16.70
C LEU A 400 11.91 -16.39 -16.09
N LEU A 401 11.25 -15.23 -16.04
CA LEU A 401 9.88 -15.08 -15.53
C LEU A 401 8.84 -15.73 -16.45
N ASP A 402 8.99 -15.61 -17.77
CA ASP A 402 8.14 -16.28 -18.76
C ASP A 402 8.47 -17.79 -18.92
N GLY A 403 9.50 -18.29 -18.23
CA GLY A 403 9.79 -19.72 -18.08
C GLY A 403 10.62 -20.34 -19.22
N GLU A 404 11.10 -19.54 -20.18
CA GLU A 404 11.95 -20.01 -21.28
C GLU A 404 13.30 -20.53 -20.79
N SER A 405 13.85 -19.92 -19.72
CA SER A 405 15.08 -20.35 -19.07
C SER A 405 14.98 -21.73 -18.38
N GLY A 406 13.77 -22.27 -18.18
CA GLY A 406 13.53 -23.57 -17.58
C GLY A 406 12.49 -23.55 -16.45
N LYS A 407 12.38 -24.67 -15.71
CA LYS A 407 11.46 -24.76 -14.56
C LYS A 407 12.04 -23.99 -13.37
N VAL A 408 11.36 -22.91 -12.99
CA VAL A 408 11.64 -22.07 -11.82
C VAL A 408 10.66 -22.46 -10.70
N ASP A 409 11.12 -22.45 -9.44
CA ASP A 409 10.25 -22.70 -8.28
C ASP A 409 9.46 -21.43 -7.87
N ASP A 410 8.33 -21.58 -7.18
CA ASP A 410 7.46 -20.45 -6.78
C ASP A 410 8.21 -19.46 -5.84
N GLU A 411 9.16 -19.91 -5.00
CA GLU A 411 10.03 -19.02 -4.19
C GLU A 411 11.08 -18.27 -5.04
N GLN A 412 11.56 -18.91 -6.11
CA GLN A 412 12.53 -18.31 -7.04
C GLN A 412 11.86 -17.28 -7.96
N LEU A 413 10.64 -17.58 -8.43
CA LEU A 413 9.79 -16.62 -9.16
C LEU A 413 9.51 -15.37 -8.33
N ALA A 414 9.17 -15.53 -7.05
CA ALA A 414 8.96 -14.39 -6.15
C ALA A 414 10.20 -13.47 -6.06
N LYS A 415 11.40 -14.05 -5.92
CA LYS A 415 12.66 -13.28 -5.86
C LYS A 415 13.02 -12.61 -7.20
N ALA A 416 12.70 -13.26 -8.32
CA ALA A 416 12.88 -12.66 -9.64
C ALA A 416 11.91 -11.50 -9.90
N LEU A 417 10.69 -11.56 -9.36
CA LEU A 417 9.72 -10.45 -9.40
C LEU A 417 10.15 -9.29 -8.49
N ASP A 418 10.66 -9.57 -7.29
CA ASP A 418 11.20 -8.56 -6.38
C ASP A 418 12.39 -7.82 -7.01
N GLU A 419 13.26 -8.51 -7.76
CA GLU A 419 14.37 -7.90 -8.51
C GLU A 419 13.93 -7.22 -9.81
N LEU A 420 12.84 -7.63 -10.46
CA LEU A 420 12.26 -6.86 -11.57
C LEU A 420 11.74 -5.51 -11.05
N LEU A 421 11.05 -5.51 -9.90
CA LEU A 421 10.50 -4.33 -9.23
C LEU A 421 11.57 -3.43 -8.59
N SER A 422 12.80 -3.90 -8.41
CA SER A 422 13.93 -3.06 -7.96
C SER A 422 14.41 -2.09 -9.06
N ARG A 423 14.10 -2.40 -10.32
CA ARG A 423 14.54 -1.69 -11.52
C ARG A 423 13.44 -0.73 -11.99
N SER A 424 13.60 0.58 -11.77
CA SER A 424 12.59 1.60 -12.12
C SER A 424 12.12 1.58 -13.58
N ILE A 425 12.95 1.07 -14.50
CA ILE A 425 12.63 0.86 -15.92
C ILE A 425 11.42 -0.10 -16.10
N CYS A 426 11.18 -1.03 -15.18
CA CYS A 426 10.08 -2.01 -15.31
C CYS A 426 8.68 -1.37 -15.30
N PHE A 427 8.53 -0.19 -14.70
CA PHE A 427 7.23 0.47 -14.55
C PHE A 427 6.77 1.21 -15.82
N GLY A 428 7.71 1.60 -16.69
CA GLY A 428 7.45 2.32 -17.95
C GLY A 428 7.72 1.49 -19.21
N ASN A 429 7.74 0.16 -19.11
CA ASN A 429 7.89 -0.76 -20.23
C ASN A 429 6.73 -1.76 -20.24
N ALA A 430 5.95 -1.79 -21.33
CA ALA A 430 4.80 -2.66 -21.52
C ALA A 430 5.14 -4.16 -21.36
N GLU A 431 6.28 -4.63 -21.88
CA GLU A 431 6.70 -6.05 -21.75
C GLU A 431 6.90 -6.44 -20.28
N CYS A 432 7.50 -5.54 -19.49
CA CYS A 432 7.68 -5.72 -18.05
C CYS A 432 6.34 -5.72 -17.31
N VAL A 433 5.41 -4.83 -17.69
CA VAL A 433 4.07 -4.74 -17.12
C VAL A 433 3.23 -5.98 -17.47
N GLU A 434 3.33 -6.50 -18.68
CA GLU A 434 2.66 -7.73 -19.12
C GLU A 434 3.15 -8.94 -18.31
N SER A 435 4.46 -9.13 -18.18
CA SER A 435 4.99 -10.26 -17.42
C SER A 435 4.80 -10.13 -15.90
N LEU A 436 4.74 -8.90 -15.35
CA LEU A 436 4.23 -8.67 -14.00
C LEU A 436 2.73 -9.04 -13.87
N ALA A 437 1.91 -8.75 -14.89
CA ALA A 437 0.47 -9.06 -14.88
C ALA A 437 0.20 -10.57 -14.95
N LYS A 438 0.96 -11.33 -15.76
CA LYS A 438 0.94 -12.81 -15.76
C LYS A 438 1.17 -13.38 -14.35
N HIS A 439 2.09 -12.77 -13.60
CA HIS A 439 2.52 -13.23 -12.27
C HIS A 439 1.81 -12.56 -11.09
N LYS A 440 0.71 -11.85 -11.32
CA LYS A 440 -0.06 -11.11 -10.30
C LYS A 440 -0.36 -11.91 -9.02
N ARG A 441 -0.45 -13.26 -9.08
CA ARG A 441 -0.64 -14.14 -7.92
C ARG A 441 0.40 -13.98 -6.79
N PHE A 442 1.59 -13.49 -7.10
CA PHE A 442 2.66 -13.23 -6.13
C PHE A 442 2.74 -11.76 -5.66
N LEU A 443 2.08 -10.84 -6.37
CA LEU A 443 2.18 -9.41 -6.08
C LEU A 443 1.32 -9.05 -4.87
N ASN A 444 1.94 -8.33 -3.93
CA ASN A 444 1.33 -7.98 -2.65
C ASN A 444 1.41 -6.47 -2.37
N ALA A 445 0.86 -6.04 -1.24
CA ALA A 445 0.77 -4.63 -0.85
C ALA A 445 2.11 -3.87 -0.85
N LYS A 446 3.25 -4.52 -0.55
CA LYS A 446 4.57 -3.88 -0.65
C LYS A 446 4.91 -3.50 -2.09
N HIS A 447 4.50 -4.33 -3.06
CA HIS A 447 4.82 -4.15 -4.46
C HIS A 447 3.96 -3.01 -5.02
N LEU A 448 2.71 -2.90 -4.55
CA LEU A 448 1.87 -1.72 -4.75
C LEU A 448 2.49 -0.44 -4.15
N GLU A 449 3.11 -0.54 -2.97
CA GLU A 449 3.78 0.59 -2.31
C GLU A 449 4.97 1.09 -3.14
N ILE A 450 5.79 0.18 -3.69
CA ILE A 450 6.90 0.51 -4.61
C ILE A 450 6.38 1.14 -5.90
N MET A 451 5.33 0.57 -6.52
CA MET A 451 4.71 1.12 -7.73
C MET A 451 4.16 2.55 -7.50
N LEU A 452 3.54 2.81 -6.34
CA LEU A 452 3.08 4.14 -5.95
C LEU A 452 4.23 5.11 -5.69
N GLU A 453 5.34 4.64 -5.10
CA GLU A 453 6.56 5.44 -4.90
C GLU A 453 7.27 5.77 -6.22
N HIS A 454 7.22 4.91 -7.23
CA HIS A 454 7.68 5.24 -8.60
C HIS A 454 6.81 6.33 -9.23
N LEU A 455 5.48 6.15 -9.26
CA LEU A 455 4.58 7.19 -9.80
C LEU A 455 4.74 8.53 -9.05
N GLY A 456 4.94 8.48 -7.73
CA GLY A 456 5.24 9.67 -6.92
C GLY A 456 6.56 10.37 -7.26
N GLN A 457 7.56 9.64 -7.76
CA GLN A 457 8.80 10.23 -8.29
C GLN A 457 8.56 10.88 -9.67
N VAL A 458 7.76 10.25 -10.54
CA VAL A 458 7.38 10.83 -11.84
C VAL A 458 6.65 12.17 -11.65
N VAL A 459 5.68 12.25 -10.73
CA VAL A 459 4.99 13.51 -10.41
C VAL A 459 5.96 14.59 -9.89
N GLN A 460 7.01 14.22 -9.15
CA GLN A 460 8.01 15.19 -8.68
C GLN A 460 8.93 15.69 -9.80
N LEU A 461 9.30 14.83 -10.76
CA LEU A 461 10.08 15.21 -11.93
C LEU A 461 9.29 16.14 -12.86
N GLN A 462 8.06 15.76 -13.22
CA GLN A 462 7.17 16.59 -14.07
C GLN A 462 6.87 17.96 -13.44
N LYS A 463 6.79 18.05 -12.11
CA LYS A 463 6.65 19.34 -11.41
C LYS A 463 7.90 20.21 -11.50
N ALA A 464 9.09 19.62 -11.43
CA ALA A 464 10.33 20.37 -11.63
C ALA A 464 10.43 20.88 -13.08
N GLU A 465 10.17 20.01 -14.06
CA GLU A 465 10.16 20.39 -15.49
C GLU A 465 9.15 21.51 -15.78
N ASP A 466 7.94 21.46 -15.20
CA ASP A 466 6.94 22.52 -15.39
C ASP A 466 7.27 23.81 -14.61
N ASP A 467 8.00 23.77 -13.50
CA ASP A 467 8.44 24.97 -12.79
C ASP A 467 9.70 25.59 -13.42
N ASP A 468 10.55 24.79 -14.08
CA ASP A 468 11.66 25.26 -14.90
C ASP A 468 11.15 25.92 -16.19
N LYS A 469 10.19 25.31 -16.92
CA LYS A 469 9.52 25.95 -18.08
C LYS A 469 8.93 27.33 -17.74
N LYS A 470 8.24 27.45 -16.60
CA LYS A 470 7.67 28.73 -16.16
C LYS A 470 8.75 29.79 -15.87
N GLN A 471 9.90 29.39 -15.35
CA GLN A 471 11.04 30.31 -15.18
C GLN A 471 11.61 30.75 -16.54
N GLU A 472 11.73 29.84 -17.52
CA GLU A 472 12.13 30.19 -18.88
C GLU A 472 11.10 31.10 -19.60
N GLU A 473 9.81 30.93 -19.35
CA GLU A 473 8.73 31.80 -19.86
C GLU A 473 8.72 33.18 -19.19
N ASP A 474 8.87 33.26 -17.87
CA ASP A 474 8.97 34.52 -17.12
C ASP A 474 10.24 35.30 -17.54
N GLU A 475 11.41 34.64 -17.69
CA GLU A 475 12.64 35.28 -18.19
C GLU A 475 12.51 35.77 -19.64
N GLN A 476 11.75 35.06 -20.50
CA GLN A 476 11.46 35.50 -21.87
C GLN A 476 10.45 36.67 -21.90
N MET A 477 9.48 36.71 -20.99
CA MET A 477 8.56 37.84 -20.82
C MET A 477 9.26 39.09 -20.27
N GLU A 478 10.23 38.94 -19.36
CA GLU A 478 11.03 40.08 -18.86
C GLU A 478 11.94 40.61 -19.99
N GLN A 479 12.56 39.74 -20.79
CA GLN A 479 13.39 40.14 -21.94
C GLN A 479 12.59 40.78 -23.09
N THR A 480 11.32 40.41 -23.30
CA THR A 480 10.48 41.04 -24.35
C THR A 480 9.88 42.39 -23.96
N GLN A 481 9.96 42.82 -22.69
CA GLN A 481 9.51 44.15 -22.27
C GLN A 481 10.60 45.24 -22.35
N GLU A 482 11.89 44.90 -22.47
CA GLU A 482 13.00 45.87 -22.58
C GLU A 482 13.34 46.34 -24.03
N SER A 483 12.36 46.45 -24.92
CA SER A 483 12.45 47.21 -26.19
C SER A 483 11.06 47.50 -26.78
N PRO A 484 10.81 48.65 -27.44
CA PRO A 484 11.76 49.34 -28.32
C PRO A 484 11.78 50.89 -28.27
N VAL A 485 12.96 51.52 -28.13
CA VAL A 485 13.15 52.97 -28.42
C VAL A 485 14.49 53.27 -29.10
N GLN A 486 14.54 53.18 -30.44
CA GLN A 486 15.49 53.96 -31.27
C GLN A 486 14.95 54.20 -32.69
N VAL A 487 14.73 55.47 -33.08
CA VAL A 487 15.18 56.02 -34.39
C VAL A 487 15.33 57.55 -34.26
N LYS A 488 16.27 58.13 -35.05
CA LYS A 488 16.41 59.56 -35.43
C LYS A 488 17.08 60.52 -34.42
N ARG A 489 18.40 60.67 -34.57
CA ARG A 489 18.98 61.78 -35.40
C ARG A 489 20.38 61.42 -35.89
N GLU A 490 20.84 62.15 -36.90
CA GLU A 490 22.06 61.91 -37.69
C GLU A 490 23.08 63.05 -37.52
N HIS A 491 24.20 62.94 -38.24
CA HIS A 491 25.21 63.96 -38.63
C HIS A 491 26.50 64.13 -37.79
N GLU A 492 27.55 64.51 -38.55
CA GLU A 492 28.91 65.00 -38.17
C GLU A 492 29.85 63.97 -37.48
N GLU A 493 30.98 63.55 -38.08
CA GLU A 493 32.29 64.25 -38.27
C GLU A 493 33.14 64.28 -36.96
N GLU A 494 34.47 64.03 -36.91
CA GLU A 494 35.49 63.56 -37.89
C GLU A 494 36.77 63.03 -37.14
N VAL A 495 37.80 62.56 -37.86
CA VAL A 495 39.26 62.55 -37.51
C VAL A 495 39.82 61.77 -36.27
N HIS A 496 40.52 60.67 -36.58
CA HIS A 496 41.87 60.22 -36.14
C HIS A 496 42.53 60.56 -34.76
N VAL A 497 42.99 59.45 -34.09
CA VAL A 497 44.40 59.15 -33.69
C VAL A 497 45.00 59.61 -32.32
N SER A 498 45.20 58.58 -31.47
CA SER A 498 46.37 58.32 -30.57
C SER A 498 46.51 58.91 -29.16
N SER A 499 47.18 58.07 -28.35
CA SER A 499 47.95 58.37 -27.12
C SER A 499 47.21 58.64 -25.80
N ALA A 500 47.78 58.08 -24.73
CA ALA A 500 47.38 58.19 -23.31
C ALA A 500 48.33 59.19 -22.60
N PRO A 501 48.33 59.43 -21.25
CA PRO A 501 47.66 58.68 -20.17
C PRO A 501 47.15 59.49 -18.92
N LYS A 502 46.68 58.74 -17.90
CA LYS A 502 46.38 59.16 -16.49
C LYS A 502 45.02 59.91 -16.31
N ALA A 503 44.39 59.94 -15.13
CA ALA A 503 44.76 59.44 -13.79
C ALA A 503 43.54 58.98 -12.96
N ASN A 504 43.75 58.10 -11.98
CA ASN A 504 42.90 57.78 -10.80
C ASN A 504 41.46 57.26 -11.07
N GLU A 505 40.83 56.48 -10.17
CA GLU A 505 41.20 56.07 -8.81
C GLU A 505 40.79 54.60 -8.52
N LYS A 506 41.25 54.04 -7.39
CA LYS A 506 40.82 52.77 -6.76
C LYS A 506 41.00 51.48 -7.58
N LEU A 507 42.20 50.91 -7.47
CA LEU A 507 42.45 49.50 -7.80
C LEU A 507 43.38 48.90 -6.73
N GLN A 508 42.91 47.89 -5.98
CA GLN A 508 43.80 47.02 -5.20
C GLN A 508 43.29 45.56 -5.14
N LYS A 509 43.55 44.86 -6.24
CA LYS A 509 43.95 43.44 -6.26
C LYS A 509 45.34 43.40 -5.58
N GLN A 510 45.79 42.39 -4.83
CA GLN A 510 45.74 40.94 -5.06
C GLN A 510 45.95 40.14 -3.76
N LYS A 511 45.85 38.81 -3.87
CA LYS A 511 46.38 37.80 -2.95
C LYS A 511 47.85 38.08 -2.56
N LYS A 512 48.19 37.95 -1.28
CA LYS A 512 49.13 36.89 -0.82
C LYS A 512 49.17 36.75 0.70
N ASP A 513 49.71 35.61 1.12
CA ASP A 513 49.87 35.15 2.48
C ASP A 513 50.98 35.94 3.19
N GLN A 514 50.78 36.31 4.47
CA GLN A 514 51.65 35.90 5.59
C GLN A 514 51.13 36.42 6.93
N GLU A 515 51.01 35.51 7.89
CA GLU A 515 50.66 35.77 9.28
C GLU A 515 51.92 35.68 10.14
N HIS A 516 52.39 36.79 10.70
CA HIS A 516 53.19 36.76 11.94
C HIS A 516 53.34 38.14 12.63
N GLU A 517 53.27 38.10 13.96
CA GLU A 517 53.71 39.11 14.94
C GLU A 517 53.31 40.60 14.79
N ARG A 518 52.56 41.07 15.80
CA ARG A 518 53.21 41.77 16.94
C ARG A 518 52.48 41.57 18.27
N LYS A 519 53.27 41.67 19.35
CA LYS A 519 52.90 41.54 20.77
C LYS A 519 52.17 42.83 21.24
N GLU A 520 51.59 42.99 22.43
CA GLU A 520 51.79 42.44 23.79
C GLU A 520 50.54 42.89 24.64
N GLN A 521 50.16 42.51 25.87
CA GLN A 521 50.77 41.91 27.09
C GLN A 521 49.72 41.09 27.90
N ASN A 522 50.22 40.17 28.78
CA ASN A 522 49.65 39.72 30.08
C ASN A 522 48.25 39.03 30.13
N SER A 523 48.01 37.95 30.91
CA SER A 523 48.89 37.21 31.86
C SER A 523 48.43 35.75 32.12
N GLU A 524 49.38 34.92 32.56
CA GLU A 524 49.33 33.52 33.06
C GLU A 524 48.40 33.23 34.28
N PRO A 525 48.29 31.98 34.83
CA PRO A 525 48.85 30.68 34.38
C PRO A 525 47.88 29.45 34.29
N GLU A 526 48.13 28.57 33.32
CA GLU A 526 48.58 27.14 33.44
C GLU A 526 48.25 26.22 34.66
N PRO A 527 48.49 24.86 34.61
CA PRO A 527 48.91 23.96 33.49
C PRO A 527 48.01 22.66 33.40
N LYS A 528 48.32 21.44 32.89
CA LYS A 528 49.53 20.63 32.55
C LYS A 528 49.27 19.51 31.51
N LYS A 529 50.23 19.29 30.58
CA LYS A 529 50.84 17.99 30.12
C LYS A 529 49.98 16.90 29.41
N ASP A 530 50.51 16.02 28.53
CA ASP A 530 51.88 15.79 27.99
C ASP A 530 51.87 14.97 26.64
N LYS A 531 52.87 15.22 25.75
CA LYS A 531 53.50 14.31 24.72
C LYS A 531 52.77 14.04 23.37
N LEU A 532 53.38 14.06 22.16
CA LEU A 532 54.69 13.58 21.58
C LEU A 532 54.64 12.07 21.19
N ASP A 533 55.13 11.53 20.04
CA ASP A 533 56.03 12.00 18.93
C ASP A 533 55.79 11.24 17.57
N ASP A 534 56.00 11.91 16.42
CA ASP A 534 56.98 11.67 15.29
C ASP A 534 57.54 10.25 14.91
N VAL A 535 58.08 9.92 13.70
CA VAL A 535 58.50 10.70 12.48
C VAL A 535 58.53 9.87 11.14
N ALA A 536 58.91 10.52 10.03
CA ALA A 536 59.07 10.15 8.59
C ALA A 536 59.93 8.88 8.23
N GLU A 537 60.15 8.47 6.95
CA GLU A 537 60.87 9.14 5.83
C GLU A 537 60.51 8.71 4.38
N GLN A 538 61.12 9.38 3.38
CA GLN A 538 61.03 9.26 1.90
C GLN A 538 62.45 8.90 1.33
N PRO A 539 62.73 8.64 0.00
CA PRO A 539 62.71 9.68 -1.06
C PRO A 539 62.66 9.26 -2.60
N ASN A 540 62.50 10.28 -3.47
CA ASN A 540 63.07 10.54 -4.84
C ASN A 540 62.87 9.56 -6.06
N GLU A 541 62.34 9.98 -7.23
CA GLU A 541 62.81 10.85 -8.38
C GLU A 541 63.57 10.07 -9.49
N ALA A 542 63.67 10.45 -10.80
CA ALA A 542 63.00 11.35 -11.78
C ALA A 542 63.54 10.94 -13.21
N ASP A 543 63.29 11.48 -14.42
CA ASP A 543 62.58 12.61 -15.08
C ASP A 543 62.24 12.14 -16.54
N GLN A 544 61.62 13.00 -17.37
CA GLN A 544 61.54 12.99 -18.85
C GLN A 544 60.36 12.28 -19.56
N LYS A 545 59.82 12.77 -20.69
CA LYS A 545 59.46 14.14 -21.17
C LYS A 545 58.95 14.06 -22.63
N GLN A 546 57.80 14.66 -22.94
CA GLN A 546 57.53 15.58 -24.09
C GLN A 546 56.04 15.61 -24.50
N GLN A 547 55.56 16.82 -24.81
CA GLN A 547 54.44 17.11 -25.72
C GLN A 547 54.98 17.94 -26.89
N PRO A 548 54.23 18.07 -28.00
CA PRO A 548 53.66 19.40 -28.25
C PRO A 548 52.20 19.38 -28.78
N MET A 549 51.64 20.57 -29.01
CA MET A 549 50.23 20.83 -29.32
C MET A 549 49.89 20.95 -30.82
N LYS A 550 48.57 20.95 -31.10
CA LYS A 550 47.79 21.92 -31.92
C LYS A 550 47.45 21.64 -33.40
N GLN A 551 46.12 21.52 -33.59
CA GLN A 551 45.26 22.29 -34.52
C GLN A 551 45.09 21.90 -36.01
N SER A 552 43.80 21.86 -36.39
CA SER A 552 43.16 22.45 -37.58
C SER A 552 42.70 21.58 -38.78
N VAL A 553 41.37 21.48 -38.86
CA VAL A 553 40.52 21.92 -40.00
C VAL A 553 40.16 20.93 -41.14
N LYS A 554 38.88 21.06 -41.54
CA LYS A 554 38.17 20.71 -42.81
C LYS A 554 37.42 19.38 -42.93
N GLN A 555 36.14 19.54 -43.30
CA GLN A 555 35.27 18.58 -43.98
C GLN A 555 35.76 18.35 -45.43
N PRO A 556 35.22 17.38 -46.18
CA PRO A 556 34.04 17.71 -47.00
C PRO A 556 32.96 16.62 -47.16
N ALA A 557 31.74 17.08 -47.41
CA ALA A 557 30.73 16.46 -48.32
C ALA A 557 30.67 17.38 -49.59
N PRO A 558 29.91 17.13 -50.70
CA PRO A 558 28.61 16.44 -50.80
C PRO A 558 28.39 15.63 -52.12
N GLU A 559 27.22 15.80 -52.78
CA GLU A 559 26.66 15.16 -54.02
C GLU A 559 25.88 13.85 -53.74
N LEU A 560 24.54 13.72 -53.83
CA LEU A 560 23.37 14.41 -54.45
C LEU A 560 23.07 14.19 -55.95
N MET A 561 22.00 13.41 -56.22
CA MET A 561 20.88 13.56 -57.19
C MET A 561 19.92 12.38 -56.96
N GLU A 562 18.60 12.56 -56.75
CA GLU A 562 17.50 12.77 -57.74
C GLU A 562 17.25 11.58 -58.71
N ALA A 563 16.01 11.24 -59.14
CA ALA A 563 14.66 11.40 -58.56
C ALA A 563 13.61 10.55 -59.35
N ASP A 564 12.52 10.19 -58.67
CA ASP A 564 11.12 10.07 -59.18
C ASP A 564 10.59 8.93 -60.10
N SER A 565 9.28 8.70 -59.95
CA SER A 565 8.27 8.09 -60.85
C SER A 565 8.25 6.57 -61.16
N ALA A 566 7.23 5.86 -60.65
CA ALA A 566 6.12 5.30 -61.47
C ALA A 566 5.19 4.31 -60.71
N GLN A 567 3.89 4.65 -60.64
CA GLN A 567 2.74 3.71 -60.63
C GLN A 567 2.17 3.64 -62.08
N PRO A 568 1.27 2.71 -62.49
CA PRO A 568 0.10 2.19 -61.73
C PRO A 568 -0.39 0.74 -62.05
N SER A 569 -1.57 0.37 -61.50
CA SER A 569 -2.59 -0.56 -62.08
C SER A 569 -2.27 -2.08 -62.19
N GLU A 570 -3.22 -3.03 -62.17
CA GLU A 570 -4.62 -3.05 -61.70
C GLU A 570 -5.14 -4.51 -61.52
N GLN A 571 -6.20 -4.68 -60.71
CA GLN A 571 -7.32 -5.64 -60.85
C GLN A 571 -7.17 -7.20 -60.80
N LYS A 572 -8.14 -7.77 -60.05
CA LYS A 572 -9.02 -8.96 -60.35
C LYS A 572 -8.60 -10.41 -60.00
N GLN A 573 -9.49 -11.04 -59.21
CA GLN A 573 -10.13 -12.37 -59.41
C GLN A 573 -9.29 -13.65 -59.14
N GLN A 574 -9.84 -14.80 -58.69
CA GLN A 574 -11.15 -15.12 -58.05
C GLN A 574 -11.11 -16.54 -57.40
N LYS A 575 -12.14 -16.89 -56.61
CA LYS A 575 -12.70 -18.26 -56.35
C LYS A 575 -11.84 -19.24 -55.52
N HIS A 576 -12.38 -19.66 -54.35
CA HIS A 576 -12.96 -21.01 -54.06
C HIS A 576 -11.90 -22.10 -53.79
N VAL A 577 -12.12 -23.11 -52.94
CA VAL A 577 -13.24 -24.07 -52.87
C VAL A 577 -13.41 -24.62 -51.44
N THR A 578 -14.62 -24.49 -50.87
CA THR A 578 -15.51 -25.45 -50.14
C THR A 578 -14.92 -26.59 -49.25
N ASN A 579 -15.64 -27.28 -48.33
CA ASN A 579 -17.10 -27.42 -48.12
C ASN A 579 -17.45 -28.03 -46.74
N GLY A 580 -18.67 -27.77 -46.24
CA GLY A 580 -19.40 -28.64 -45.29
C GLY A 580 -18.97 -28.67 -43.81
N SER A 581 -19.83 -29.00 -42.83
CA SER A 581 -21.27 -29.32 -42.90
C SER A 581 -22.01 -29.05 -41.57
N LYS A 582 -23.27 -28.60 -41.68
CA LYS A 582 -24.38 -28.72 -40.70
C LYS A 582 -24.77 -30.23 -40.52
N PRO A 583 -25.67 -30.70 -39.59
CA PRO A 583 -26.89 -29.99 -39.14
C PRO A 583 -27.59 -30.37 -37.78
N LYS A 584 -28.72 -29.69 -37.47
CA LYS A 584 -29.93 -30.17 -36.72
C LYS A 584 -29.76 -30.58 -35.23
N LEU A 585 -30.81 -30.76 -34.41
CA LEU A 585 -32.17 -30.17 -34.20
C LEU A 585 -32.58 -30.57 -32.75
N GLU A 586 -33.34 -29.78 -31.99
CA GLU A 586 -34.79 -29.85 -31.66
C GLU A 586 -34.84 -29.33 -30.18
N ALA A 587 -35.71 -28.45 -29.68
CA ALA A 587 -37.13 -28.14 -29.86
C ALA A 587 -38.07 -28.98 -28.96
N GLU A 588 -38.58 -28.37 -27.88
CA GLU A 588 -39.82 -28.71 -27.17
C GLU A 588 -40.28 -27.46 -26.37
N ASP A 589 -41.60 -27.26 -26.23
CA ASP A 589 -42.26 -26.00 -25.82
C ASP A 589 -43.11 -26.16 -24.52
N GLU A 590 -44.23 -25.43 -24.40
CA GLU A 590 -45.23 -25.37 -23.30
C GLU A 590 -44.77 -24.63 -22.01
N GLU A 591 -45.11 -23.35 -21.77
CA GLU A 591 -46.42 -22.65 -21.62
C GLU A 591 -46.92 -22.52 -20.16
N MET A 592 -47.10 -21.28 -19.68
CA MET A 592 -48.37 -20.87 -19.04
C MET A 592 -48.58 -19.33 -18.98
N GLU A 593 -49.73 -18.92 -19.50
CA GLU A 593 -50.42 -17.61 -19.39
C GLU A 593 -51.06 -17.41 -17.98
N LEU A 594 -51.69 -16.29 -17.54
CA LEU A 594 -51.83 -14.87 -17.95
C LEU A 594 -52.36 -14.02 -16.75
N ASP A 595 -52.40 -12.70 -16.95
CA ASP A 595 -53.11 -11.60 -16.25
C ASP A 595 -54.16 -11.85 -15.13
N THR A 596 -54.17 -10.94 -14.13
CA THR A 596 -55.22 -9.89 -13.89
C THR A 596 -54.89 -9.10 -12.59
N VAL A 597 -54.78 -7.77 -12.49
CA VAL A 597 -55.59 -6.56 -12.88
C VAL A 597 -56.35 -5.93 -11.69
N SER A 598 -56.53 -4.59 -11.73
CA SER A 598 -57.27 -3.69 -10.79
C SER A 598 -56.49 -3.22 -9.52
N ASN A 599 -56.51 -1.95 -9.06
CA ASN A 599 -57.06 -0.65 -9.53
C ASN A 599 -56.11 0.47 -8.99
N ALA A 600 -55.68 1.53 -9.71
CA ALA A 600 -56.37 2.63 -10.43
C ALA A 600 -56.67 3.89 -9.56
N SER A 601 -56.59 5.11 -10.15
CA SER A 601 -56.80 6.48 -9.58
C SER A 601 -55.57 7.11 -8.89
N LEU A 602 -55.13 8.38 -9.09
CA LEU A 602 -55.43 9.56 -9.95
C LEU A 602 -54.06 10.32 -10.11
N ALA A 603 -53.68 11.01 -11.20
CA ALA A 603 -54.22 12.25 -11.83
C ALA A 603 -54.20 13.49 -10.87
N ASN A 604 -53.88 14.72 -11.28
CA ASN A 604 -53.51 15.27 -12.61
C ASN A 604 -52.81 16.66 -12.47
N ALA A 605 -52.60 17.37 -13.60
CA ALA A 605 -52.27 18.80 -13.76
C ALA A 605 -50.82 19.21 -13.40
N GLU A 606 -50.16 20.18 -14.05
CA GLU A 606 -50.26 20.91 -15.34
C GLU A 606 -48.85 21.59 -15.51
N GLU A 607 -48.36 22.11 -16.63
CA GLU A 607 -48.94 23.08 -17.57
C GLU A 607 -48.53 22.83 -19.04
N GLN A 608 -49.33 23.42 -19.92
CA GLN A 608 -49.23 23.60 -21.38
C GLN A 608 -49.04 25.13 -21.62
N ASP A 609 -48.62 25.71 -22.76
CA ASP A 609 -48.10 25.29 -24.08
C ASP A 609 -47.67 26.58 -24.84
N GLU A 610 -47.38 26.48 -26.15
CA GLU A 610 -47.29 27.54 -27.19
C GLU A 610 -46.03 28.43 -27.24
N GLY A 611 -45.38 28.47 -28.42
CA GLY A 611 -44.27 29.40 -28.71
C GLY A 611 -43.44 29.10 -29.98
N ASP A 612 -44.06 28.68 -31.09
CA ASP A 612 -43.35 28.36 -32.35
C ASP A 612 -42.62 29.56 -32.96
N ASN A 613 -41.50 29.30 -33.63
CA ASN A 613 -41.19 29.83 -34.96
C ASN A 613 -39.96 29.10 -35.57
N ASP A 614 -40.07 28.63 -36.81
CA ASP A 614 -38.96 28.12 -37.60
C ASP A 614 -38.11 29.27 -38.18
N GLU A 615 -36.80 29.05 -38.41
CA GLU A 615 -36.03 29.57 -39.55
C GLU A 615 -34.73 28.76 -39.71
N ASP A 616 -34.21 28.69 -40.93
CA ASP A 616 -33.39 27.58 -41.44
C ASP A 616 -31.87 27.65 -41.15
N GLU A 617 -31.20 26.52 -41.43
CA GLU A 617 -29.83 26.32 -41.95
C GLU A 617 -28.80 27.46 -41.79
N ASP A 618 -27.79 27.23 -40.96
CA ASP A 618 -26.38 27.49 -41.31
C ASP A 618 -25.53 26.35 -40.71
N GLU A 619 -24.94 25.50 -41.57
CA GLU A 619 -23.95 24.48 -41.18
C GLU A 619 -22.55 25.14 -41.10
N ASP A 620 -22.32 25.93 -40.06
CA ASP A 620 -20.95 26.29 -39.68
C ASP A 620 -20.26 25.02 -39.15
N GLU A 621 -19.35 24.46 -39.95
CA GLU A 621 -18.32 23.53 -39.49
C GLU A 621 -17.37 24.31 -38.56
N ASP A 622 -17.79 24.51 -37.30
CA ASP A 622 -16.84 24.70 -36.20
C ASP A 622 -15.92 23.47 -36.25
N ASP A 623 -14.67 23.66 -36.67
CA ASP A 623 -13.59 22.71 -36.41
C ASP A 623 -13.57 22.52 -34.88
N ASP A 624 -14.14 21.41 -34.40
CA ASP A 624 -13.80 20.86 -33.09
C ASP A 624 -12.29 20.60 -33.14
N ASP A 625 -11.51 21.60 -32.69
CA ASP A 625 -10.18 21.39 -32.14
C ASP A 625 -10.36 20.35 -31.03
N ASP A 626 -10.22 19.07 -31.41
CA ASP A 626 -9.95 17.96 -30.51
C ASP A 626 -8.64 18.32 -29.80
N ASP A 627 -8.75 19.12 -28.73
CA ASP A 627 -7.91 19.06 -27.55
C ASP A 627 -7.96 17.59 -27.09
N GLU A 628 -7.13 16.74 -27.72
CA GLU A 628 -6.91 15.36 -27.31
C GLU A 628 -6.60 15.43 -25.81
N GLU A 629 -7.56 15.03 -24.95
CA GLU A 629 -7.38 15.10 -23.49
C GLU A 629 -6.09 14.33 -23.16
N GLU A 630 -4.97 15.06 -22.95
CA GLU A 630 -3.63 14.48 -22.85
C GLU A 630 -3.73 13.30 -21.89
N ASP A 631 -3.60 12.06 -22.37
CA ASP A 631 -3.92 10.92 -21.52
C ASP A 631 -2.98 10.96 -20.31
N MET A 632 -3.57 11.36 -19.19
CA MET A 632 -2.91 11.56 -17.90
C MET A 632 -2.20 10.28 -17.45
N ASN A 633 -2.57 9.13 -18.04
CA ASN A 633 -1.96 7.84 -17.83
C ASN A 633 -1.07 7.34 -19.00
N ALA A 634 -0.83 8.09 -20.09
CA ALA A 634 -0.31 7.57 -21.37
C ALA A 634 0.88 6.58 -21.30
N PRO A 635 1.95 6.80 -20.50
CA PRO A 635 3.06 5.84 -20.37
C PRO A 635 2.89 4.83 -19.22
N TYR A 636 1.81 4.91 -18.42
CA TYR A 636 1.56 4.13 -17.21
C TYR A 636 0.15 3.50 -17.11
N GLY A 637 -0.71 3.64 -18.13
CA GLY A 637 -2.10 3.19 -18.10
C GLY A 637 -2.25 1.68 -17.85
N GLU A 638 -1.39 0.86 -18.47
CA GLU A 638 -1.37 -0.58 -18.22
C GLU A 638 -0.93 -0.90 -16.78
N LEU A 639 0.08 -0.20 -16.23
CA LEU A 639 0.50 -0.34 -14.83
C LEU A 639 -0.64 0.03 -13.87
N ILE A 640 -1.40 1.08 -14.19
CA ILE A 640 -2.53 1.55 -13.38
C ILE A 640 -3.70 0.57 -13.42
N HIS A 641 -4.15 0.18 -14.62
CA HIS A 641 -5.39 -0.58 -14.81
C HIS A 641 -5.22 -2.10 -14.73
N SER A 642 -4.08 -2.67 -15.15
CA SER A 642 -3.82 -4.12 -15.11
C SER A 642 -3.19 -4.59 -13.79
N LEU A 643 -2.38 -3.73 -13.15
CA LEU A 643 -1.65 -4.07 -11.92
C LEU A 643 -2.14 -3.31 -10.69
N LEU A 644 -1.97 -1.99 -10.60
CA LEU A 644 -2.21 -1.22 -9.38
C LEU A 644 -3.66 -1.36 -8.87
N LEU A 645 -4.65 -1.04 -9.70
CA LEU A 645 -6.07 -1.15 -9.33
C LEU A 645 -6.46 -2.61 -8.97
N PRO A 646 -6.15 -3.64 -9.78
CA PRO A 646 -6.52 -5.01 -9.48
C PRO A 646 -5.74 -5.66 -8.33
N ILE A 647 -4.55 -5.16 -7.96
CA ILE A 647 -3.83 -5.55 -6.74
C ILE A 647 -4.45 -4.85 -5.53
N TYR A 648 -4.70 -3.53 -5.58
CA TYR A 648 -5.32 -2.80 -4.46
C TYR A 648 -6.65 -3.43 -4.06
N GLN A 649 -7.53 -3.68 -5.04
CA GLN A 649 -8.86 -4.25 -4.79
C GLN A 649 -8.81 -5.61 -4.07
N SER A 650 -7.82 -6.45 -4.36
CA SER A 650 -7.68 -7.79 -3.75
C SER A 650 -7.30 -7.75 -2.26
N ILE A 651 -6.78 -6.62 -1.76
CA ILE A 651 -6.39 -6.47 -0.35
C ILE A 651 -7.64 -6.46 0.55
N THR A 652 -7.80 -7.52 1.34
CA THR A 652 -8.92 -7.68 2.27
C THR A 652 -8.76 -6.86 3.57
N ASN A 653 -7.54 -6.45 3.91
CA ASN A 653 -7.24 -5.70 5.13
C ASN A 653 -7.43 -4.18 4.95
N ALA A 654 -8.50 -3.65 5.53
CA ALA A 654 -8.84 -2.22 5.52
C ALA A 654 -7.71 -1.30 6.05
N GLN A 655 -6.88 -1.74 7.01
CA GLN A 655 -5.77 -0.92 7.52
C GLN A 655 -4.63 -0.81 6.50
N GLN A 656 -4.43 -1.85 5.70
CA GLN A 656 -3.41 -1.88 4.65
C GLN A 656 -3.87 -1.06 3.43
N LYS A 657 -5.14 -1.21 3.03
CA LYS A 657 -5.81 -0.32 2.06
C LYS A 657 -5.74 1.16 2.45
N LEU A 658 -5.92 1.47 3.74
CA LEU A 658 -5.80 2.83 4.26
C LEU A 658 -4.35 3.35 4.20
N HIS A 659 -3.35 2.54 4.59
CA HIS A 659 -1.94 2.95 4.54
C HIS A 659 -1.47 3.28 3.11
N LEU A 660 -1.92 2.50 2.13
CA LEU A 660 -1.60 2.71 0.71
C LEU A 660 -2.26 3.97 0.13
N LEU A 661 -3.49 4.30 0.56
CA LEU A 661 -4.09 5.62 0.28
C LEU A 661 -3.23 6.73 0.88
N GLU A 662 -2.85 6.60 2.15
CA GLU A 662 -2.04 7.63 2.83
C GLU A 662 -0.68 7.85 2.17
N LYS A 663 -0.05 6.80 1.60
CA LYS A 663 1.16 6.92 0.76
C LYS A 663 0.86 7.65 -0.55
N ARG A 664 -0.16 7.23 -1.32
CA ARG A 664 -0.57 7.89 -2.58
C ARG A 664 -0.84 9.38 -2.37
N ASP A 665 -1.51 9.74 -1.28
CA ASP A 665 -1.87 11.13 -0.96
C ASP A 665 -0.64 11.97 -0.56
N GLN A 666 0.29 11.38 0.21
CA GLN A 666 1.58 12.01 0.54
C GLN A 666 2.46 12.24 -0.70
N LEU A 667 2.35 11.37 -1.70
CA LEU A 667 3.09 11.42 -2.96
C LEU A 667 2.37 12.23 -4.06
N GLN A 668 1.19 12.79 -3.76
CA GLN A 668 0.41 13.64 -4.67
C GLN A 668 0.09 12.99 -6.04
N VAL A 669 0.03 11.66 -6.12
CA VAL A 669 -0.07 10.90 -7.39
C VAL A 669 -1.31 11.29 -8.22
N LEU A 670 -2.40 11.67 -7.55
CA LEU A 670 -3.66 12.13 -8.18
C LEU A 670 -3.59 13.51 -8.85
N GLU A 671 -2.46 14.22 -8.80
CA GLU A 671 -2.28 15.48 -9.53
C GLU A 671 -1.82 15.26 -10.98
N ARG A 672 -1.43 14.02 -11.34
CA ARG A 672 -1.07 13.64 -12.73
C ARG A 672 -1.68 12.32 -13.20
N PHE A 673 -2.10 11.41 -12.32
CA PHE A 673 -2.60 10.08 -12.72
C PHE A 673 -4.04 9.81 -12.30
N SER A 674 -4.83 9.22 -13.21
CA SER A 674 -6.24 8.89 -13.02
C SER A 674 -6.44 7.41 -12.69
N PHE A 675 -7.07 7.12 -11.55
CA PHE A 675 -7.37 5.76 -11.09
C PHE A 675 -8.85 5.39 -11.29
N VAL A 676 -9.58 6.14 -12.13
CA VAL A 676 -11.02 5.91 -12.37
C VAL A 676 -11.25 4.58 -13.08
N LEU A 677 -12.14 3.74 -12.55
CA LEU A 677 -12.68 2.59 -13.30
C LEU A 677 -14.06 2.94 -13.90
N PRO A 678 -14.46 2.28 -15.01
CA PRO A 678 -15.76 2.50 -15.65
C PRO A 678 -16.94 2.50 -14.67
N GLN A 679 -17.96 3.30 -14.99
CA GLN A 679 -19.19 3.44 -14.21
C GLN A 679 -18.99 3.87 -12.74
N TYR A 680 -17.86 4.50 -12.39
CA TYR A 680 -17.54 4.96 -11.02
C TYR A 680 -18.70 5.74 -10.36
N VAL A 681 -19.31 6.70 -11.08
CA VAL A 681 -20.45 7.48 -10.57
C VAL A 681 -21.64 6.58 -10.19
N ALA A 682 -21.98 5.60 -11.02
CA ALA A 682 -23.07 4.65 -10.74
C ALA A 682 -22.72 3.72 -9.56
N ARG A 683 -21.48 3.21 -9.49
CA ARG A 683 -20.99 2.38 -8.38
C ARG A 683 -21.01 3.14 -7.05
N ARG A 684 -20.63 4.43 -7.06
CA ARG A 684 -20.72 5.35 -5.91
C ARG A 684 -22.15 5.60 -5.46
N ILE A 685 -23.07 5.89 -6.39
CA ILE A 685 -24.49 6.11 -6.08
C ILE A 685 -25.11 4.84 -5.48
N TYR A 686 -24.83 3.68 -6.09
CA TYR A 686 -25.29 2.37 -5.60
C TYR A 686 -24.79 2.08 -4.17
N PHE A 687 -23.51 2.33 -3.89
CA PHE A 687 -22.92 2.21 -2.55
C PHE A 687 -23.67 3.06 -1.50
N TYR A 688 -23.91 4.35 -1.77
CA TYR A 688 -24.64 5.20 -0.81
C TYR A 688 -26.12 4.81 -0.65
N ASN A 689 -26.76 4.34 -1.72
CA ASN A 689 -28.12 3.83 -1.66
C ASN A 689 -28.21 2.59 -0.76
N GLN A 690 -27.26 1.64 -0.86
CA GLN A 690 -27.19 0.47 0.04
C GLN A 690 -27.06 0.86 1.51
N LEU A 691 -26.26 1.89 1.86
CA LEU A 691 -26.10 2.35 3.24
C LEU A 691 -27.42 2.81 3.91
N SER A 692 -28.46 3.11 3.13
CA SER A 692 -29.81 3.38 3.66
C SER A 692 -30.47 2.13 4.24
N TYR A 693 -30.19 0.96 3.68
CA TYR A 693 -30.79 -0.33 4.06
C TYR A 693 -29.91 -1.14 5.02
N CYS A 694 -28.57 -0.98 4.94
CA CYS A 694 -27.64 -1.68 5.82
C CYS A 694 -27.76 -1.25 7.29
N ASN A 695 -28.29 -2.14 8.14
CA ASN A 695 -28.24 -2.03 9.61
C ASN A 695 -26.90 -2.55 10.20
N GLU A 696 -26.10 -3.26 9.38
CA GLU A 696 -24.86 -3.91 9.80
C GLU A 696 -23.64 -2.95 9.76
N SER A 697 -22.44 -3.50 9.90
CA SER A 697 -21.20 -2.73 9.87
C SER A 697 -20.97 -2.05 8.52
N PHE A 698 -20.55 -0.77 8.55
CA PHE A 698 -20.18 -0.01 7.36
C PHE A 698 -19.14 -0.77 6.49
N PRO A 699 -19.43 -1.04 5.19
CA PRO A 699 -18.55 -1.77 4.28
C PRO A 699 -17.30 -0.95 3.94
N MET A 700 -16.27 -1.07 4.80
CA MET A 700 -15.08 -0.23 4.74
C MET A 700 -14.25 -0.46 3.48
N ASN A 701 -14.04 -1.70 3.05
CA ASN A 701 -13.19 -1.97 1.89
C ASN A 701 -13.74 -1.29 0.63
N THR A 702 -15.03 -1.50 0.30
CA THR A 702 -15.70 -0.87 -0.84
C THR A 702 -15.68 0.67 -0.79
N PHE A 703 -15.70 1.26 0.41
CA PHE A 703 -15.51 2.71 0.57
C PHE A 703 -14.07 3.15 0.27
N LEU A 704 -13.08 2.40 0.76
CA LEU A 704 -11.66 2.68 0.48
C LEU A 704 -11.31 2.45 -0.99
N ASP A 705 -11.95 1.49 -1.66
CA ASP A 705 -11.85 1.26 -3.11
C ASP A 705 -12.36 2.49 -3.88
N LEU A 706 -13.53 3.04 -3.54
CA LEU A 706 -14.03 4.30 -4.14
C LEU A 706 -13.12 5.52 -3.84
N CYS A 707 -12.48 5.55 -2.66
CA CYS A 707 -11.45 6.56 -2.34
C CYS A 707 -10.11 6.34 -3.05
N PHE A 708 -9.83 5.12 -3.53
CA PHE A 708 -8.64 4.82 -4.32
C PHE A 708 -8.80 5.28 -5.76
N GLU A 709 -10.01 5.17 -6.31
CA GLU A 709 -10.36 5.73 -7.62
C GLU A 709 -10.48 7.26 -7.57
N GLN A 710 -11.38 7.80 -6.74
CA GLN A 710 -11.71 9.24 -6.70
C GLN A 710 -12.10 9.72 -5.28
N PRO A 711 -11.12 10.13 -4.45
CA PRO A 711 -11.37 10.48 -3.06
C PRO A 711 -12.12 11.80 -2.89
N HIS A 712 -11.84 12.83 -3.69
CA HIS A 712 -12.49 14.14 -3.58
C HIS A 712 -14.02 14.02 -3.70
N GLU A 713 -14.50 13.44 -4.79
CA GLU A 713 -15.94 13.24 -4.99
C GLU A 713 -16.55 12.23 -4.01
N THR A 714 -15.83 11.18 -3.62
CA THR A 714 -16.33 10.19 -2.63
C THR A 714 -16.53 10.84 -1.26
N TRP A 715 -15.56 11.62 -0.77
CA TRP A 715 -15.71 12.35 0.50
C TRP A 715 -16.76 13.45 0.40
N LEU A 716 -16.85 14.18 -0.72
CA LEU A 716 -17.84 15.23 -0.92
C LEU A 716 -19.27 14.67 -1.00
N ALA A 717 -19.53 13.64 -1.81
CA ALA A 717 -20.87 13.04 -1.94
C ALA A 717 -21.39 12.50 -0.59
N PHE A 718 -20.52 11.85 0.19
CA PHE A 718 -20.86 11.40 1.54
C PHE A 718 -21.19 12.58 2.47
N ALA A 719 -20.45 13.68 2.36
CA ALA A 719 -20.69 14.91 3.14
C ALA A 719 -22.01 15.61 2.74
N GLN A 720 -22.33 15.66 1.44
CA GLN A 720 -23.61 16.20 0.93
C GLN A 720 -24.81 15.37 1.41
N LEU A 721 -24.69 14.03 1.46
CA LEU A 721 -25.70 13.16 2.06
C LEU A 721 -25.83 13.37 3.57
N ALA A 722 -24.70 13.59 4.26
CA ALA A 722 -24.68 13.93 5.68
C ALA A 722 -25.37 15.27 5.99
N MET A 723 -25.25 16.29 5.12
CA MET A 723 -25.98 17.56 5.24
C MET A 723 -27.50 17.36 5.15
N LYS A 724 -27.96 16.40 4.33
CA LYS A 724 -29.39 16.10 4.15
C LYS A 724 -29.98 15.23 5.27
N HIS A 725 -29.20 14.37 5.92
CA HIS A 725 -29.74 13.37 6.86
C HIS A 725 -28.80 13.00 8.03
N SER A 726 -29.32 13.05 9.26
CA SER A 726 -28.53 12.91 10.50
C SER A 726 -27.91 11.52 10.74
N ARG A 727 -28.46 10.44 10.15
CA ARG A 727 -27.81 9.10 10.16
C ARG A 727 -26.53 9.15 9.35
N PHE A 728 -26.54 9.79 8.18
CA PHE A 728 -25.36 9.94 7.33
C PHE A 728 -24.33 10.85 7.99
N ALA A 729 -24.71 11.95 8.65
CA ALA A 729 -23.79 12.74 9.48
C ALA A 729 -23.14 11.91 10.60
N SER A 730 -23.92 11.08 11.30
CA SER A 730 -23.42 10.19 12.35
C SER A 730 -22.49 9.07 11.84
N LEU A 731 -22.64 8.66 10.58
CA LEU A 731 -21.74 7.72 9.90
C LEU A 731 -20.48 8.43 9.40
N TYR A 732 -20.62 9.54 8.68
CA TYR A 732 -19.51 10.36 8.15
C TYR A 732 -18.49 10.72 9.24
N LEU A 733 -18.97 11.27 10.37
CA LEU A 733 -18.14 11.60 11.54
C LEU A 733 -17.51 10.38 12.26
N ARG A 734 -17.97 9.16 11.96
CA ARG A 734 -17.37 7.89 12.42
C ARG A 734 -16.34 7.36 11.43
N ILE A 735 -16.54 7.56 10.13
CA ILE A 735 -15.63 7.07 9.07
C ILE A 735 -14.40 7.96 8.95
N ILE A 736 -14.53 9.29 9.03
CA ILE A 736 -13.39 10.23 9.18
C ILE A 736 -12.40 9.70 10.24
N LYS A 737 -12.89 9.42 11.45
CA LYS A 737 -12.07 8.94 12.58
C LYS A 737 -11.42 7.57 12.38
N ARG A 738 -11.91 6.77 11.43
CA ARG A 738 -11.33 5.46 11.08
C ARG A 738 -10.32 5.57 9.95
N CYS A 739 -10.50 6.54 9.05
CA CYS A 739 -9.65 6.83 7.91
C CYS A 739 -8.70 7.99 8.24
N MET A 740 -7.91 7.85 9.30
CA MET A 740 -6.96 8.87 9.77
C MET A 740 -5.52 8.36 9.64
N PRO A 741 -4.58 9.15 9.06
CA PRO A 741 -4.72 10.52 8.55
C PRO A 741 -5.48 10.78 7.24
N HIS A 742 -5.65 9.82 6.31
CA HIS A 742 -6.19 10.04 4.93
C HIS A 742 -7.31 11.11 4.81
N SER A 743 -8.37 11.00 5.61
CA SER A 743 -9.55 11.87 5.54
C SER A 743 -9.32 13.34 5.89
N MET A 744 -8.15 13.71 6.46
CA MET A 744 -7.81 15.13 6.70
C MET A 744 -7.41 15.87 5.43
N TYR A 745 -6.75 15.18 4.49
CA TYR A 745 -6.28 15.76 3.23
C TYR A 745 -7.48 16.33 2.44
N TYR A 746 -8.53 15.52 2.31
CA TYR A 746 -9.75 15.86 1.55
C TYR A 746 -10.74 16.73 2.33
N LEU A 747 -10.55 16.92 3.64
CA LEU A 747 -11.55 17.59 4.48
C LEU A 747 -11.68 19.08 4.17
N GLU A 748 -10.56 19.79 3.98
CA GLU A 748 -10.58 21.25 3.80
C GLU A 748 -11.33 21.63 2.52
N ALA A 749 -11.00 20.97 1.39
CA ALA A 749 -11.76 21.09 0.14
C ALA A 749 -13.24 20.73 0.33
N THR A 750 -13.54 19.62 1.02
CA THR A 750 -14.93 19.21 1.27
C THR A 750 -15.72 20.27 2.05
N VAL A 751 -15.13 20.87 3.10
CA VAL A 751 -15.76 21.93 3.90
C VAL A 751 -16.02 23.18 3.07
N GLN A 752 -15.05 23.59 2.24
CA GLN A 752 -15.20 24.72 1.33
C GLN A 752 -16.34 24.49 0.32
N SER A 753 -16.42 23.31 -0.30
CA SER A 753 -17.53 22.93 -1.19
C SER A 753 -18.88 22.92 -0.48
N LEU A 754 -18.97 22.39 0.74
CA LEU A 754 -20.22 22.40 1.53
C LEU A 754 -20.69 23.82 1.90
N PHE A 755 -19.76 24.76 2.08
CA PHE A 755 -20.10 26.16 2.36
C PHE A 755 -20.53 26.93 1.10
N ASN A 756 -20.11 26.52 -0.09
CA ASN A 756 -20.47 27.15 -1.37
C ASN A 756 -21.80 26.63 -1.97
N ASP A 757 -22.32 25.48 -1.51
CA ASP A 757 -23.63 24.98 -1.92
C ASP A 757 -24.77 25.67 -1.14
N ALA A 758 -25.31 26.73 -1.76
CA ALA A 758 -26.45 27.47 -1.23
C ALA A 758 -27.72 26.61 -1.04
N GLN A 759 -27.92 25.58 -1.86
CA GLN A 759 -29.09 24.73 -1.81
C GLN A 759 -29.01 23.75 -0.62
N LEU A 760 -27.87 23.10 -0.39
CA LEU A 760 -27.65 22.24 0.79
C LEU A 760 -27.77 23.01 2.11
N LEU A 761 -27.34 24.28 2.15
CA LEU A 761 -27.48 25.13 3.33
C LEU A 761 -28.95 25.51 3.63
N CYS A 762 -29.79 25.65 2.61
CA CYS A 762 -31.15 26.18 2.73
C CYS A 762 -32.28 25.12 2.67
N SER A 763 -32.09 24.04 1.90
CA SER A 763 -33.15 23.12 1.44
C SER A 763 -33.95 22.40 2.53
N CYS A 764 -33.40 22.24 3.74
CA CYS A 764 -34.00 21.38 4.76
C CYS A 764 -35.11 22.05 5.61
N SER A 765 -35.50 23.30 5.33
CA SER A 765 -36.40 24.12 6.18
C SER A 765 -37.75 23.48 6.56
N ASN A 766 -38.32 22.64 5.70
CA ASN A 766 -39.66 22.05 5.87
C ASN A 766 -39.67 20.57 6.31
N SER A 767 -38.51 19.96 6.63
CA SER A 767 -38.45 18.53 7.01
C SER A 767 -38.01 18.30 8.45
N ARG A 768 -38.21 17.07 8.98
CA ARG A 768 -37.68 16.66 10.30
C ARG A 768 -36.14 16.68 10.38
N TYR A 769 -35.46 16.89 9.26
CA TYR A 769 -34.00 16.92 9.14
C TYR A 769 -33.45 18.35 9.00
N ALA A 770 -34.27 19.39 9.26
CA ALA A 770 -33.92 20.82 9.19
C ALA A 770 -32.66 21.25 9.94
N THR A 771 -32.18 20.44 10.91
CA THR A 771 -30.98 20.70 11.70
C THR A 771 -29.74 19.94 11.21
N ALA A 772 -29.85 18.99 10.28
CA ALA A 772 -28.75 18.07 9.93
C ALA A 772 -27.54 18.80 9.31
N SER A 773 -27.77 19.75 8.41
CA SER A 773 -26.72 20.56 7.78
C SER A 773 -25.98 21.44 8.79
N SER A 774 -26.72 22.17 9.64
CA SER A 774 -26.12 22.96 10.71
C SER A 774 -25.40 22.10 11.75
N GLU A 775 -25.96 20.94 12.13
CA GLU A 775 -25.29 20.02 13.06
C GLU A 775 -23.99 19.47 12.46
N LEU A 776 -23.97 19.06 11.19
CA LEU A 776 -22.76 18.57 10.54
C LEU A 776 -21.67 19.65 10.51
N LEU A 777 -21.98 20.87 10.06
CA LEU A 777 -21.01 21.96 9.99
C LEU A 777 -20.48 22.36 11.39
N LEU A 778 -21.33 22.36 12.42
CA LEU A 778 -20.88 22.57 13.81
C LEU A 778 -19.97 21.43 14.29
N ARG A 779 -20.25 20.16 13.95
CA ARG A 779 -19.36 19.02 14.24
C ARG A 779 -18.06 19.07 13.46
N LEU A 780 -18.06 19.66 12.26
CA LEU A 780 -16.85 19.88 11.48
C LEU A 780 -15.96 20.98 12.08
N TYR A 781 -16.53 21.96 12.78
CA TYR A 781 -15.73 22.86 13.64
C TYR A 781 -15.12 22.17 14.88
N GLU A 782 -15.74 21.08 15.37
CA GLU A 782 -15.20 20.25 16.47
C GLU A 782 -14.04 19.32 16.03
N GLN A 783 -13.71 19.25 14.73
CA GLN A 783 -12.69 18.34 14.16
C GLN A 783 -11.39 18.22 14.98
N PRO A 784 -10.70 19.30 15.39
CA PRO A 784 -9.50 19.24 16.25
C PRO A 784 -9.58 18.40 17.54
N ILE A 785 -10.80 18.10 18.00
CA ILE A 785 -11.08 17.42 19.27
C ILE A 785 -11.63 16.01 19.01
N LEU A 786 -12.39 15.85 17.92
CA LEU A 786 -12.94 14.57 17.47
C LEU A 786 -11.85 13.52 17.18
N LEU A 787 -10.63 13.98 16.86
CA LEU A 787 -9.46 13.18 16.46
C LEU A 787 -8.59 12.68 17.63
N GLN A 788 -8.86 13.12 18.87
CA GLN A 788 -7.99 12.88 20.05
C GLN A 788 -8.06 11.45 20.64
N SER A 789 -8.52 10.47 19.87
CA SER A 789 -8.65 9.06 20.26
C SER A 789 -7.73 8.09 19.50
N GLY A 790 -6.86 8.59 18.62
CA GLY A 790 -5.81 7.81 17.97
C GLY A 790 -4.69 7.37 18.93
N SER A 791 -3.89 6.39 18.50
CA SER A 791 -2.80 5.79 19.31
C SER A 791 -1.67 6.76 19.65
N MET A 792 -1.43 7.77 18.82
CA MET A 792 -0.49 8.87 19.08
C MET A 792 -1.15 9.95 19.95
N PRO A 793 -0.68 10.20 21.20
CA PRO A 793 -1.22 11.25 22.05
C PRO A 793 -0.76 12.61 21.53
N LEU A 794 -1.50 13.17 20.58
CA LEU A 794 -1.15 14.38 19.84
C LEU A 794 -0.72 15.62 20.67
N PRO A 795 -1.15 15.82 21.94
CA PRO A 795 -0.58 16.88 22.78
C PRO A 795 0.86 16.62 23.25
N ALA A 796 1.50 15.53 22.80
CA ALA A 796 2.97 15.36 22.81
C ALA A 796 3.63 16.11 21.64
N LEU A 797 3.04 16.14 20.44
CA LEU A 797 3.49 17.01 19.36
C LEU A 797 3.33 18.49 19.73
N MET A 798 2.26 18.84 20.45
CA MET A 798 2.10 20.18 21.07
C MET A 798 3.18 20.54 22.11
N LEU A 799 4.03 19.59 22.53
CA LEU A 799 5.18 19.80 23.40
C LEU A 799 6.52 19.82 22.65
N GLN A 800 6.55 19.41 21.38
CA GLN A 800 7.76 19.41 20.52
C GLN A 800 7.74 20.49 19.44
N GLN A 801 6.58 20.92 18.95
CA GLN A 801 6.46 21.92 17.89
C GLN A 801 5.54 23.08 18.30
N GLN A 802 5.97 24.31 18.02
CA GLN A 802 5.27 25.54 18.43
C GLN A 802 4.11 25.93 17.50
N LYS A 803 3.94 25.26 16.35
CA LYS A 803 2.82 25.47 15.42
C LYS A 803 1.73 24.42 15.70
N LEU A 804 0.49 24.87 15.83
CA LEU A 804 -0.68 24.02 16.06
C LEU A 804 -1.46 23.86 14.74
N PRO A 805 -1.45 22.69 14.07
CA PRO A 805 -2.19 22.52 12.81
C PRO A 805 -3.70 22.76 12.98
N PHE A 806 -4.23 22.49 14.17
CA PHE A 806 -5.61 22.78 14.55
C PHE A 806 -5.99 24.26 14.59
N LYS A 807 -5.00 25.16 14.72
CA LYS A 807 -5.23 26.59 14.59
C LYS A 807 -5.52 26.91 13.11
N GLN A 808 -4.72 26.36 12.20
CA GLN A 808 -4.87 26.55 10.75
C GLN A 808 -6.21 26.00 10.25
N SER A 809 -6.59 24.77 10.60
CA SER A 809 -7.87 24.18 10.14
C SER A 809 -9.10 24.96 10.64
N GLN A 810 -9.04 25.57 11.81
CA GLN A 810 -10.12 26.44 12.32
C GLN A 810 -10.09 27.86 11.71
N GLU A 811 -8.91 28.41 11.47
CA GLU A 811 -8.78 29.68 10.76
C GLU A 811 -9.27 29.54 9.31
N ARG A 812 -9.01 28.39 8.65
CA ARG A 812 -9.54 28.06 7.33
C ARG A 812 -11.05 27.88 7.34
N PHE A 813 -11.64 27.08 8.25
CA PHE A 813 -13.10 26.98 8.39
C PHE A 813 -13.79 28.34 8.57
N LEU A 814 -13.17 29.27 9.33
CA LEU A 814 -13.69 30.64 9.49
C LEU A 814 -13.47 31.51 8.24
N ALA A 815 -12.40 31.29 7.48
CA ALA A 815 -12.17 31.91 6.18
C ALA A 815 -13.19 31.43 5.15
N ASP A 816 -13.44 30.12 5.04
CA ASP A 816 -14.42 29.50 4.14
C ASP A 816 -15.84 30.02 4.42
N LEU A 817 -16.24 30.04 5.70
CA LEU A 817 -17.51 30.63 6.14
C LEU A 817 -17.60 32.12 5.78
N SER A 818 -16.51 32.88 5.92
CA SER A 818 -16.48 34.30 5.53
C SER A 818 -16.55 34.50 4.01
N SER A 819 -15.88 33.64 3.23
CA SER A 819 -15.89 33.64 1.77
C SER A 819 -17.31 33.36 1.24
N ALA A 820 -17.94 32.29 1.71
CA ALA A 820 -19.32 31.97 1.37
C ALA A 820 -20.30 33.09 1.78
N MET A 821 -20.10 33.72 2.95
CA MET A 821 -20.89 34.88 3.37
C MET A 821 -20.70 36.10 2.45
N ALA A 822 -19.51 36.31 1.89
CA ALA A 822 -19.25 37.35 0.89
C ALA A 822 -19.97 37.04 -0.44
N THR A 823 -19.84 35.80 -0.93
CA THR A 823 -20.53 35.31 -2.13
C THR A 823 -22.04 35.46 -2.01
N TYR A 824 -22.66 34.97 -0.93
CA TYR A 824 -24.11 35.03 -0.75
C TYR A 824 -24.65 36.44 -0.51
N THR A 825 -23.90 37.32 0.15
CA THR A 825 -24.35 38.72 0.31
C THR A 825 -24.28 39.48 -1.01
N THR A 826 -23.24 39.21 -1.82
CA THR A 826 -23.10 39.79 -3.17
C THR A 826 -24.20 39.27 -4.12
N ALA A 827 -24.44 37.96 -4.12
CA ALA A 827 -25.52 37.29 -4.87
C ALA A 827 -26.93 37.52 -4.28
N ARG A 828 -27.08 38.34 -3.24
CA ARG A 828 -28.36 38.67 -2.56
C ARG A 828 -29.15 37.47 -2.01
N ASN A 829 -28.51 36.32 -1.81
CA ASN A 829 -29.15 35.13 -1.23
C ASN A 829 -29.27 35.27 0.31
N TYR A 830 -30.26 36.06 0.74
CA TYR A 830 -30.46 36.38 2.16
C TYR A 830 -30.72 35.15 3.04
N ALA A 831 -31.27 34.06 2.49
CA ALA A 831 -31.49 32.83 3.24
C ALA A 831 -30.17 32.11 3.56
N ALA A 832 -29.25 32.04 2.60
CA ALA A 832 -27.92 31.47 2.83
C ALA A 832 -27.10 32.32 3.81
N VAL A 833 -27.19 33.66 3.72
CA VAL A 833 -26.58 34.59 4.69
C VAL A 833 -27.18 34.42 6.10
N GLU A 834 -28.50 34.24 6.23
CA GLU A 834 -29.12 33.94 7.53
C GLU A 834 -28.58 32.63 8.12
N LYS A 835 -28.42 31.59 7.30
CA LYS A 835 -27.89 30.27 7.72
C LYS A 835 -26.43 30.32 8.16
N THR A 836 -25.53 30.98 7.42
CA THR A 836 -24.12 31.09 7.82
C THR A 836 -23.95 31.91 9.10
N LEU A 837 -24.75 32.96 9.29
CA LEU A 837 -24.78 33.75 10.54
C LEU A 837 -25.35 32.96 11.72
N LEU A 838 -26.37 32.10 11.51
CA LEU A 838 -26.88 31.21 12.55
C LEU A 838 -25.83 30.21 13.02
N ILE A 839 -25.10 29.57 12.08
CA ILE A 839 -23.98 28.67 12.39
C ILE A 839 -22.91 29.42 13.18
N LEU A 840 -22.50 30.61 12.72
CA LEU A 840 -21.49 31.45 13.37
C LEU A 840 -21.89 31.86 14.80
N LEU A 841 -23.18 32.14 15.04
CA LEU A 841 -23.73 32.41 16.37
C LEU A 841 -23.80 31.17 17.27
N GLN A 842 -23.92 29.98 16.69
CA GLN A 842 -23.95 28.70 17.40
C GLN A 842 -22.55 28.19 17.78
N LEU A 843 -21.47 28.63 17.13
CA LEU A 843 -20.09 28.26 17.48
C LEU A 843 -19.72 28.57 18.94
N ASP A 844 -20.18 29.69 19.53
CA ASP A 844 -19.98 29.98 20.96
C ASP A 844 -20.61 28.90 21.85
N ALA A 845 -21.80 28.40 21.51
CA ALA A 845 -22.43 27.32 22.27
C ALA A 845 -21.62 26.00 22.19
N VAL A 846 -20.96 25.74 21.06
CA VAL A 846 -20.02 24.62 20.88
C VAL A 846 -18.75 24.86 21.69
N GLU A 847 -18.10 26.01 21.56
CA GLU A 847 -16.90 26.41 22.31
C GLU A 847 -17.09 26.29 23.83
N GLN A 848 -18.21 26.78 24.38
CA GLN A 848 -18.51 26.65 25.81
C GLN A 848 -18.73 25.17 26.22
N GLN A 849 -19.34 24.34 25.36
CA GLN A 849 -19.52 22.90 25.63
C GLN A 849 -18.18 22.16 25.64
N LEU A 850 -17.32 22.41 24.65
CA LEU A 850 -15.97 21.85 24.57
C LEU A 850 -15.12 22.26 25.77
N LEU A 851 -15.14 23.55 26.13
CA LEU A 851 -14.42 24.09 27.27
C LEU A 851 -14.93 23.53 28.61
N LYS A 852 -16.25 23.34 28.76
CA LYS A 852 -16.85 22.63 29.91
C LYS A 852 -16.36 21.18 29.97
N GLY A 853 -16.43 20.46 28.86
CA GLY A 853 -15.96 19.07 28.74
C GLY A 853 -14.48 18.91 29.09
N ALA A 854 -13.61 19.81 28.64
CA ALA A 854 -12.20 19.81 28.99
C ALA A 854 -11.94 20.16 30.47
N ARG A 855 -12.68 21.13 31.05
CA ARG A 855 -12.66 21.42 32.49
C ARG A 855 -13.06 20.20 33.33
N ASP A 856 -14.07 19.45 32.90
CA ASP A 856 -14.54 18.26 33.61
C ASP A 856 -13.58 17.06 33.42
N LYS A 857 -13.00 16.88 32.22
CA LYS A 857 -11.85 15.97 32.00
C LYS A 857 -10.67 16.29 32.92
N LEU A 858 -10.30 17.58 33.06
CA LEU A 858 -9.22 18.01 33.96
C LEU A 858 -9.54 17.68 35.42
N LYS A 859 -10.76 17.95 35.90
CA LYS A 859 -11.21 17.56 37.26
C LYS A 859 -11.06 16.05 37.46
N ALA A 860 -11.55 15.24 36.51
CA ALA A 860 -11.45 13.79 36.58
C ALA A 860 -10.00 13.30 36.63
N LYS A 861 -9.11 13.84 35.77
CA LYS A 861 -7.68 13.48 35.77
C LYS A 861 -6.92 13.96 37.01
N ARG A 862 -7.27 15.13 37.56
CA ARG A 862 -6.73 15.61 38.84
C ARG A 862 -7.14 14.70 40.00
N SER A 863 -8.40 14.27 40.04
CA SER A 863 -8.91 13.29 41.02
C SER A 863 -8.28 11.91 40.85
N GLN A 864 -8.06 11.44 39.60
CA GLN A 864 -7.34 10.19 39.32
C GLN A 864 -5.90 10.26 39.83
N LEU A 865 -5.16 11.34 39.54
CA LEU A 865 -3.80 11.53 40.04
C LEU A 865 -3.76 11.60 41.58
N ASN A 866 -4.71 12.31 42.21
CA ASN A 866 -4.79 12.38 43.68
C ASN A 866 -5.01 11.01 44.31
N ARG A 867 -5.92 10.18 43.75
CA ARG A 867 -6.15 8.79 44.20
C ARG A 867 -4.88 7.93 44.07
N LEU A 868 -4.14 8.05 42.95
CA LEU A 868 -2.88 7.31 42.74
C LEU A 868 -1.76 7.78 43.68
N MET A 869 -1.66 9.07 43.97
CA MET A 869 -0.73 9.60 44.96
C MET A 869 -1.07 9.10 46.38
N GLN A 870 -2.36 8.94 46.70
CA GLN A 870 -2.86 8.37 47.97
C GLN A 870 -2.76 6.84 48.07
N SER A 871 -2.67 6.11 46.95
CA SER A 871 -2.34 4.67 46.98
C SER A 871 -0.84 4.45 47.11
N LYS A 872 0.01 5.28 46.49
CA LYS A 872 1.48 5.21 46.61
C LYS A 872 1.95 5.25 48.08
N SER A 873 1.30 6.05 48.94
CA SER A 873 1.62 6.13 50.37
C SER A 873 1.13 4.93 51.20
N LYS A 874 0.43 3.95 50.58
CA LYS A 874 -0.08 2.74 51.23
C LYS A 874 0.54 1.43 50.70
N THR A 875 1.31 1.47 49.61
CA THR A 875 1.84 0.27 48.94
C THR A 875 3.37 0.19 49.00
N SER A 876 3.89 -0.85 49.64
CA SER A 876 5.31 -1.23 49.63
C SER A 876 5.59 -2.36 48.62
N GLY A 877 6.88 -2.62 48.33
CA GLY A 877 7.32 -3.72 47.47
C GLY A 877 7.05 -3.52 45.96
N LYS A 878 7.00 -4.63 45.20
CA LYS A 878 6.92 -4.63 43.72
C LYS A 878 5.75 -3.80 43.15
N SER A 879 4.64 -3.68 43.86
CA SER A 879 3.49 -2.84 43.45
C SER A 879 3.86 -1.35 43.29
N HIS A 880 4.85 -0.86 44.05
CA HIS A 880 5.28 0.54 44.04
C HIS A 880 5.89 1.00 42.71
N SER A 881 6.50 0.09 41.93
CA SER A 881 7.06 0.43 40.60
C SER A 881 5.95 0.63 39.55
N ASN A 882 4.88 -0.16 39.61
CA ASN A 882 3.71 0.00 38.76
C ASN A 882 2.94 1.27 39.12
N VAL A 883 2.65 1.49 40.42
CA VAL A 883 2.00 2.74 40.89
C VAL A 883 2.80 3.98 40.51
N THR A 884 4.15 3.94 40.51
CA THR A 884 4.96 5.08 40.04
C THR A 884 4.98 5.26 38.52
N LYS A 885 4.93 4.18 37.71
CA LYS A 885 4.68 4.28 36.25
C LYS A 885 3.32 4.90 35.95
N ASP A 886 2.28 4.49 36.66
CA ASP A 886 0.92 5.01 36.45
C ASP A 886 0.73 6.44 36.97
N ILE A 887 1.48 6.86 38.01
CA ILE A 887 1.58 8.27 38.39
C ILE A 887 2.27 9.12 37.30
N ARG A 888 3.31 8.60 36.62
CA ARG A 888 3.92 9.31 35.47
C ARG A 888 2.89 9.48 34.34
N ARG A 889 2.20 8.40 33.96
CA ARG A 889 1.11 8.42 32.96
C ARG A 889 -0.01 9.39 33.35
N ALA A 890 -0.45 9.39 34.61
CA ALA A 890 -1.50 10.28 35.11
C ALA A 890 -1.05 11.76 35.15
N ARG A 891 0.23 12.04 35.44
CA ARG A 891 0.80 13.40 35.34
C ARG A 891 0.85 13.88 33.89
N GLN A 892 1.29 13.04 32.95
CA GLN A 892 1.26 13.33 31.52
C GLN A 892 -0.18 13.61 31.08
N GLN A 893 -1.14 12.72 31.34
CA GLN A 893 -2.56 12.93 31.01
C GLN A 893 -3.16 14.20 31.64
N LEU A 894 -2.69 14.62 32.81
CA LEU A 894 -3.06 15.90 33.42
C LEU A 894 -2.46 17.11 32.67
N GLN A 895 -1.23 17.01 32.14
CA GLN A 895 -0.66 18.02 31.26
C GLN A 895 -1.41 18.10 29.92
N LEU A 896 -1.74 16.96 29.29
CA LEU A 896 -2.55 16.94 28.06
C LEU A 896 -3.92 17.63 28.29
N ALA A 897 -4.58 17.35 29.42
CA ALA A 897 -5.85 17.98 29.79
C ALA A 897 -5.75 19.48 30.11
N LYS A 898 -4.57 19.98 30.56
CA LYS A 898 -4.32 21.42 30.66
C LYS A 898 -4.16 22.06 29.29
N ALA A 899 -3.40 21.43 28.38
CA ALA A 899 -3.20 21.92 27.02
C ALA A 899 -4.52 22.03 26.25
N GLN A 900 -5.43 21.05 26.41
CA GLN A 900 -6.79 21.09 25.86
C GLN A 900 -7.59 22.31 26.34
N ILE A 901 -7.47 22.73 27.61
CA ILE A 901 -8.17 23.92 28.12
C ILE A 901 -7.57 25.21 27.55
N ILE A 902 -6.24 25.29 27.40
CA ILE A 902 -5.58 26.44 26.76
C ILE A 902 -6.04 26.55 25.29
N MET A 903 -6.11 25.43 24.58
CA MET A 903 -6.65 25.33 23.22
C MET A 903 -8.11 25.79 23.13
N HIS A 904 -9.03 25.28 23.94
CA HIS A 904 -10.45 25.67 23.82
C HIS A 904 -10.72 27.11 24.30
N ASN A 905 -9.86 27.67 25.16
CA ASN A 905 -9.90 29.10 25.48
C ASN A 905 -9.46 29.97 24.28
N SER A 906 -8.54 29.51 23.42
CA SER A 906 -8.11 30.30 22.27
C SER A 906 -9.12 30.31 21.13
N PHE A 907 -10.00 29.30 21.01
CA PHE A 907 -11.01 29.23 19.94
C PHE A 907 -11.90 30.50 19.88
N ASN A 908 -12.51 30.89 21.01
CA ASN A 908 -13.32 32.11 21.09
C ASN A 908 -12.52 33.36 20.74
N ASN A 909 -11.26 33.46 21.21
CA ASN A 909 -10.40 34.60 20.94
C ASN A 909 -10.02 34.69 19.44
N ASN A 910 -9.69 33.55 18.83
CA ASN A 910 -9.41 33.44 17.40
C ASN A 910 -10.65 33.89 16.60
N ARG A 911 -11.84 33.37 16.92
CA ARG A 911 -13.09 33.74 16.24
C ARG A 911 -13.49 35.21 16.47
N SER A 912 -13.21 35.79 17.64
CA SER A 912 -13.52 37.21 17.89
C SER A 912 -12.52 38.18 17.27
N CYS A 913 -11.29 37.75 17.02
CA CYS A 913 -10.18 38.60 16.55
C CYS A 913 -9.71 38.31 15.12
N ASN A 914 -10.25 37.28 14.44
CA ASN A 914 -9.95 37.02 13.03
C ASN A 914 -10.43 38.19 12.16
N TRP A 915 -9.48 38.87 11.51
CA TRP A 915 -9.75 40.07 10.71
C TRP A 915 -10.56 39.79 9.43
N GLN A 916 -10.39 38.64 8.78
CA GLN A 916 -11.19 38.26 7.60
C GLN A 916 -12.68 38.16 7.98
N LEU A 917 -12.97 37.47 9.08
CA LEU A 917 -14.33 37.35 9.60
C LEU A 917 -14.89 38.70 10.10
N VAL A 918 -14.10 39.47 10.84
CA VAL A 918 -14.53 40.79 11.38
C VAL A 918 -14.82 41.77 10.24
N SER A 919 -13.94 41.87 9.25
CA SER A 919 -14.14 42.74 8.09
C SER A 919 -15.32 42.28 7.24
N GLN A 920 -15.49 40.98 7.00
CA GLN A 920 -16.63 40.49 6.23
C GLN A 920 -17.97 40.61 6.97
N ILE A 921 -17.99 40.53 8.32
CA ILE A 921 -19.19 40.88 9.11
C ILE A 921 -19.55 42.36 8.91
N VAL A 922 -18.57 43.26 8.94
CA VAL A 922 -18.80 44.70 8.72
C VAL A 922 -19.26 45.00 7.29
N LEU A 923 -18.64 44.37 6.28
CA LEU A 923 -19.05 44.51 4.88
C LEU A 923 -20.44 43.93 4.61
N SER A 924 -20.75 42.74 5.14
CA SER A 924 -22.08 42.13 4.98
C SER A 924 -23.16 42.98 5.69
N MET A 925 -22.84 43.56 6.85
CA MET A 925 -23.71 44.48 7.56
C MET A 925 -23.96 45.79 6.80
N ASP A 926 -23.02 46.25 5.99
CA ASP A 926 -23.16 47.43 5.11
C ASP A 926 -23.90 47.09 3.80
N GLN A 927 -23.66 45.92 3.22
CA GLN A 927 -24.31 45.45 1.99
C GLN A 927 -25.79 45.05 2.20
N LEU A 928 -26.15 44.55 3.39
CA LEU A 928 -27.55 44.27 3.75
C LEU A 928 -28.35 45.57 3.99
N ARG A 929 -27.67 46.71 4.22
CA ARG A 929 -28.29 48.04 4.26
C ARG A 929 -28.51 48.49 2.82
N ASP A 930 -29.78 48.66 2.47
CA ASP A 930 -30.27 49.03 1.14
C ASP A 930 -31.57 49.83 1.35
N LYS A 931 -31.99 50.57 0.33
CA LYS A 931 -33.15 51.46 0.32
C LYS A 931 -34.45 50.76 0.70
N LEU A 932 -35.45 51.56 1.09
CA LEU A 932 -36.81 51.12 1.41
C LEU A 932 -37.50 50.41 0.22
N GLU A 933 -37.13 50.74 -1.02
CA GLU A 933 -37.58 50.08 -2.25
C GLU A 933 -37.22 48.58 -2.30
N HIS A 934 -36.08 48.17 -1.71
CA HIS A 934 -35.57 46.80 -1.71
C HIS A 934 -35.91 46.03 -0.42
N PHE A 935 -37.00 46.40 0.25
CA PHE A 935 -37.42 45.76 1.49
C PHE A 935 -37.83 44.29 1.30
N HIS A 936 -37.22 43.41 2.11
CA HIS A 936 -37.49 41.98 2.20
C HIS A 936 -37.28 41.54 3.65
N LEU A 937 -38.16 40.71 4.20
CA LEU A 937 -38.13 40.29 5.60
C LEU A 937 -36.89 39.42 5.94
N THR A 938 -36.48 38.53 5.03
CA THR A 938 -35.29 37.69 5.18
C THR A 938 -34.00 38.51 5.21
N ARG A 939 -33.89 39.57 4.39
CA ARG A 939 -32.77 40.54 4.45
C ARG A 939 -32.67 41.18 5.84
N ILE A 940 -33.79 41.58 6.41
CA ILE A 940 -33.83 42.19 7.76
C ILE A 940 -33.47 41.16 8.84
N ALA A 941 -33.96 39.91 8.73
CA ALA A 941 -33.60 38.83 9.65
C ALA A 941 -32.08 38.53 9.61
N ALA A 942 -31.49 38.45 8.42
CA ALA A 942 -30.04 38.33 8.26
C ALA A 942 -29.31 39.52 8.89
N LEU A 943 -29.75 40.77 8.62
CA LEU A 943 -29.15 41.97 9.20
C LEU A 943 -29.25 42.01 10.74
N ASP A 944 -30.37 41.58 11.33
CA ASP A 944 -30.53 41.43 12.78
C ASP A 944 -29.54 40.41 13.36
N LEU A 945 -29.26 39.31 12.66
CA LEU A 945 -28.25 38.33 13.09
C LEU A 945 -26.82 38.90 12.98
N THR A 946 -26.49 39.61 11.90
CA THR A 946 -25.19 40.29 11.74
C THR A 946 -24.99 41.32 12.86
N MET A 947 -26.01 42.15 13.12
CA MET A 947 -26.03 43.12 14.22
C MET A 947 -25.85 42.45 15.60
N LYS A 948 -26.57 41.34 15.84
CA LYS A 948 -26.47 40.55 17.07
C LYS A 948 -25.08 39.94 17.27
N TYR A 949 -24.44 39.46 16.19
CA TYR A 949 -23.06 38.97 16.23
C TYR A 949 -22.07 40.12 16.51
N TYR A 950 -22.22 41.24 15.80
CA TYR A 950 -21.38 42.42 15.97
C TYR A 950 -21.39 42.94 17.41
N ILE A 951 -22.58 43.16 17.97
CA ILE A 951 -22.75 43.67 19.35
C ILE A 951 -22.24 42.68 20.40
N LYS A 952 -22.41 41.36 20.18
CA LYS A 952 -22.02 40.34 21.18
C LYS A 952 -20.51 40.09 21.25
N TYR A 953 -19.81 40.10 20.11
CA TYR A 953 -18.38 39.76 20.04
C TYR A 953 -17.53 40.89 19.45
N VAL A 954 -17.83 41.31 18.22
CA VAL A 954 -16.93 42.14 17.39
C VAL A 954 -16.68 43.50 18.04
N ALA A 955 -17.72 44.19 18.49
CA ALA A 955 -17.61 45.47 19.19
C ALA A 955 -16.65 45.42 20.40
N ARG A 956 -16.67 44.32 21.17
CA ARG A 956 -15.80 44.14 22.34
C ARG A 956 -14.36 43.84 21.94
N ALA A 957 -14.16 43.04 20.90
CA ALA A 957 -12.84 42.71 20.37
C ALA A 957 -12.14 43.95 19.80
N ILE A 958 -12.88 44.80 19.07
CA ILE A 958 -12.43 46.12 18.61
C ILE A 958 -12.03 46.99 19.81
N THR A 959 -12.92 47.19 20.80
CA THR A 959 -12.60 48.01 21.99
C THR A 959 -11.34 47.51 22.73
N GLY A 960 -11.11 46.19 22.76
CA GLY A 960 -9.96 45.58 23.44
C GLY A 960 -8.64 45.54 22.66
N ASN A 961 -8.63 45.80 21.35
CA ASN A 961 -7.43 45.65 20.50
C ASN A 961 -7.14 46.94 19.69
N ALA A 962 -5.91 47.44 19.73
CA ALA A 962 -5.49 48.63 18.98
C ALA A 962 -5.30 48.36 17.47
N GLU A 963 -4.83 47.17 17.10
CA GLU A 963 -4.55 46.80 15.70
C GLU A 963 -5.87 46.65 14.92
N LEU A 964 -6.83 45.88 15.45
CA LEU A 964 -8.15 45.72 14.85
C LEU A 964 -8.91 47.05 14.71
N ARG A 965 -8.65 48.02 15.59
CA ARG A 965 -9.17 49.39 15.45
C ARG A 965 -8.55 50.13 14.27
N GLY A 966 -7.23 50.05 14.11
CA GLY A 966 -6.54 50.59 12.92
C GLY A 966 -7.09 49.98 11.62
N CYS A 967 -7.21 48.65 11.56
CA CYS A 967 -7.78 47.94 10.43
C CYS A 967 -9.24 48.34 10.16
N LEU A 968 -10.08 48.48 11.19
CA LEU A 968 -11.48 48.90 11.05
C LEU A 968 -11.60 50.33 10.50
N ARG A 969 -10.83 51.30 11.02
CA ARG A 969 -10.81 52.67 10.49
C ARG A 969 -10.47 52.69 9.00
N SER A 970 -9.47 51.90 8.58
CA SER A 970 -9.11 51.75 7.17
C SER A 970 -10.25 51.14 6.33
N LEU A 971 -10.88 50.08 6.82
CA LEU A 971 -12.02 49.42 6.14
C LEU A 971 -13.21 50.37 5.97
N ILE A 972 -13.56 51.15 7.00
CA ILE A 972 -14.64 52.15 6.95
C ILE A 972 -14.28 53.26 5.95
N ALA A 973 -13.03 53.72 5.92
CA ALA A 973 -12.57 54.72 4.96
C ALA A 973 -12.61 54.22 3.51
N GLN A 974 -12.23 52.96 3.26
CA GLN A 974 -12.04 52.42 1.91
C GLN A 974 -13.28 51.74 1.31
N LYS A 975 -13.95 50.83 2.04
CA LYS A 975 -14.89 49.85 1.45
C LYS A 975 -16.35 49.94 1.93
N VAL A 976 -16.63 50.66 3.02
CA VAL A 976 -18.00 50.84 3.55
C VAL A 976 -18.73 51.96 2.81
N LYS A 977 -19.97 51.72 2.38
CA LYS A 977 -20.84 52.69 1.70
C LYS A 977 -21.51 53.63 2.69
N HIS A 978 -22.14 53.11 3.74
CA HIS A 978 -22.91 53.90 4.70
C HIS A 978 -22.04 54.44 5.84
N LYS A 979 -20.99 55.22 5.49
CA LYS A 979 -19.99 55.74 6.44
C LYS A 979 -20.62 56.54 7.59
N ASP A 980 -21.66 57.31 7.29
CA ASP A 980 -22.47 58.11 8.23
C ASP A 980 -23.13 57.34 9.39
N LEU A 981 -23.19 56.00 9.34
CA LEU A 981 -23.69 55.17 10.45
C LEU A 981 -22.65 54.93 11.56
N TRP A 982 -21.40 55.34 11.32
CA TRP A 982 -20.25 55.17 12.21
C TRP A 982 -19.79 56.51 12.78
N ARG A 983 -19.42 56.53 14.06
CA ARG A 983 -18.66 57.63 14.68
C ARG A 983 -17.36 57.06 15.21
N ASP A 984 -16.25 57.47 14.60
CA ASP A 984 -14.89 56.97 14.81
C ASP A 984 -14.74 55.44 14.63
N GLU A 985 -15.11 54.68 15.66
CA GLU A 985 -14.93 53.23 15.77
C GLU A 985 -16.22 52.51 16.23
N GLN A 986 -17.30 53.27 16.50
CA GLN A 986 -18.53 52.76 17.10
C GLN A 986 -19.74 53.06 16.21
N LEU A 987 -20.69 52.11 16.17
CA LEU A 987 -21.98 52.32 15.50
C LEU A 987 -22.83 53.29 16.32
N LEU A 988 -23.40 54.31 15.67
CA LEU A 988 -24.18 55.37 16.33
C LEU A 988 -25.36 54.85 17.18
N LEU A 989 -25.92 53.68 16.87
CA LEU A 989 -26.98 53.01 17.63
C LEU A 989 -26.60 52.69 19.09
N LEU A 990 -25.31 52.64 19.42
CA LEU A 990 -24.80 52.41 20.78
C LEU A 990 -24.75 53.71 21.61
N MET A 991 -25.09 54.86 21.01
CA MET A 991 -25.00 56.19 21.62
C MET A 991 -26.41 56.80 21.77
N GLU A 992 -26.84 57.07 23.01
CA GLU A 992 -28.10 57.76 23.32
C GLU A 992 -27.99 59.29 23.12
N GLU A 993 -27.73 59.72 21.88
CA GLU A 993 -27.69 61.13 21.49
C GLU A 993 -29.01 61.63 20.87
N LYS A 994 -29.37 62.89 21.15
CA LYS A 994 -30.49 63.58 20.49
C LYS A 994 -30.10 63.97 19.08
N ARG A 995 -30.86 63.50 18.08
CA ARG A 995 -30.62 63.73 16.65
C ARG A 995 -31.73 64.60 16.04
N SER A 996 -31.54 65.10 14.81
CA SER A 996 -32.58 65.79 14.05
C SER A 996 -33.59 64.82 13.43
N VAL A 997 -34.77 65.32 13.04
CA VAL A 997 -35.85 64.52 12.45
C VAL A 997 -35.42 63.90 11.10
N SER A 998 -34.65 64.63 10.30
CA SER A 998 -34.07 64.13 9.04
C SER A 998 -33.02 63.03 9.28
N GLU A 999 -32.16 63.17 10.30
CA GLU A 999 -31.22 62.11 10.69
C GLU A 999 -31.95 60.85 11.17
N TYR A 1000 -32.93 60.96 12.08
CA TYR A 1000 -33.73 59.78 12.50
C TYR A 1000 -34.40 59.11 11.29
N THR A 1001 -34.97 59.87 10.37
CA THR A 1001 -35.59 59.36 9.13
C THR A 1001 -34.59 58.61 8.26
N ARG A 1002 -33.39 59.17 8.04
CA ARG A 1002 -32.30 58.58 7.26
C ARG A 1002 -31.65 57.36 7.92
N LEU A 1003 -31.61 57.32 9.25
CA LEU A 1003 -31.12 56.16 10.00
C LEU A 1003 -32.17 55.04 9.97
N LEU A 1004 -33.46 55.37 10.06
CA LEU A 1004 -34.57 54.42 10.02
C LEU A 1004 -34.85 53.84 8.62
N SER A 1005 -34.39 54.48 7.54
CA SER A 1005 -34.48 53.90 6.18
C SER A 1005 -33.50 52.74 5.93
N HIS A 1006 -32.53 52.53 6.83
CA HIS A 1006 -31.46 51.52 6.68
C HIS A 1006 -31.26 50.63 7.92
N SER A 1007 -32.15 50.71 8.92
CA SER A 1007 -32.00 50.04 10.21
C SER A 1007 -32.51 48.59 10.25
N SER A 1008 -31.79 47.75 10.99
CA SER A 1008 -32.27 46.45 11.51
C SER A 1008 -33.48 46.60 12.46
N THR A 1009 -34.12 45.51 12.88
CA THR A 1009 -35.16 45.55 13.92
C THR A 1009 -34.60 46.14 15.22
N VAL A 1010 -33.38 45.74 15.60
CA VAL A 1010 -32.71 46.21 16.83
C VAL A 1010 -32.41 47.71 16.76
N GLU A 1011 -31.82 48.19 15.67
CA GLU A 1011 -31.55 49.61 15.45
C GLU A 1011 -32.85 50.43 15.39
N SER A 1012 -33.89 49.93 14.70
CA SER A 1012 -35.19 50.61 14.62
C SER A 1012 -35.78 50.82 16.02
N ILE A 1013 -35.76 49.78 16.86
CA ILE A 1013 -36.22 49.83 18.25
C ILE A 1013 -35.41 50.84 19.10
N GLN A 1014 -34.09 50.92 18.92
CA GLN A 1014 -33.23 51.88 19.66
C GLN A 1014 -33.41 53.32 19.19
N LEU A 1015 -33.50 53.57 17.88
CA LEU A 1015 -33.72 54.89 17.30
C LEU A 1015 -35.10 55.44 17.66
N LEU A 1016 -36.14 54.62 17.58
CA LEU A 1016 -37.50 55.01 17.97
C LEU A 1016 -37.61 55.25 19.49
N ARG A 1017 -36.90 54.48 20.32
CA ARG A 1017 -36.77 54.74 21.77
C ARG A 1017 -36.16 56.12 22.05
N SER A 1018 -35.04 56.43 21.39
CA SER A 1018 -34.40 57.75 21.50
C SER A 1018 -35.34 58.87 21.03
N SER A 1019 -36.06 58.66 19.92
CA SER A 1019 -37.03 59.61 19.38
C SER A 1019 -38.20 59.89 20.34
N ILE A 1020 -38.79 58.85 20.95
CA ILE A 1020 -39.84 58.96 21.98
C ILE A 1020 -39.34 59.72 23.21
N ARG A 1021 -38.15 59.38 23.74
CA ARG A 1021 -37.52 60.05 24.89
C ARG A 1021 -37.17 61.52 24.64
N HIS A 1022 -37.15 61.97 23.38
CA HIS A 1022 -36.93 63.36 22.99
C HIS A 1022 -38.18 64.04 22.41
N HIS A 1023 -39.34 63.36 22.44
CA HIS A 1023 -40.62 63.83 21.91
C HIS A 1023 -40.59 64.23 20.42
N LEU A 1024 -39.88 63.45 19.60
CA LEU A 1024 -39.74 63.65 18.14
C LEU A 1024 -40.43 62.55 17.31
N ASP A 1025 -41.06 61.57 17.96
CA ASP A 1025 -41.56 60.33 17.37
C ASP A 1025 -42.66 60.56 16.31
N ALA A 1026 -43.64 61.40 16.60
CA ALA A 1026 -44.70 61.74 15.64
C ALA A 1026 -44.14 62.39 14.36
N ALA A 1027 -43.20 63.32 14.51
CA ALA A 1027 -42.58 64.03 13.37
C ALA A 1027 -41.68 63.09 12.53
N VAL A 1028 -40.95 62.18 13.18
CA VAL A 1028 -40.15 61.16 12.48
C VAL A 1028 -41.04 60.19 11.71
N LEU A 1029 -42.12 59.69 12.32
CA LEU A 1029 -43.05 58.78 11.64
C LEU A 1029 -43.79 59.45 10.48
N GLN A 1030 -44.11 60.75 10.59
CA GLN A 1030 -44.66 61.52 9.48
C GLN A 1030 -43.64 61.68 8.34
N SER A 1031 -42.39 62.03 8.65
CA SER A 1031 -41.34 62.19 7.64
C SER A 1031 -41.07 60.89 6.87
N ILE A 1032 -41.03 59.74 7.56
CA ILE A 1032 -40.92 58.42 6.91
C ILE A 1032 -42.19 58.08 6.11
N ALA A 1033 -43.39 58.37 6.62
CA ALA A 1033 -44.64 58.13 5.90
C ALA A 1033 -44.71 58.94 4.59
N GLU A 1034 -44.35 60.22 4.63
CA GLU A 1034 -44.29 61.08 3.44
C GLU A 1034 -43.22 60.60 2.44
N HIS A 1035 -42.06 60.15 2.93
CA HIS A 1035 -41.01 59.60 2.07
C HIS A 1035 -41.45 58.31 1.37
N VAL A 1036 -42.06 57.37 2.12
CA VAL A 1036 -42.60 56.11 1.55
C VAL A 1036 -43.75 56.37 0.59
N ASN A 1037 -44.67 57.29 0.91
CA ASN A 1037 -45.77 57.67 0.02
C ASN A 1037 -45.26 58.30 -1.30
N LYS A 1038 -44.13 59.03 -1.26
CA LYS A 1038 -43.45 59.57 -2.47
C LYS A 1038 -42.76 58.49 -3.31
N LEU A 1039 -42.38 57.35 -2.73
CA LEU A 1039 -41.74 56.23 -3.44
C LEU A 1039 -42.75 55.26 -4.08
N GLY A 1040 -44.00 55.22 -3.60
CA GLY A 1040 -45.11 54.44 -4.16
C GLY A 1040 -45.03 52.90 -4.04
N SER A 1041 -43.82 52.33 -4.04
CA SER A 1041 -43.56 50.89 -4.07
C SER A 1041 -44.24 50.12 -2.93
N ALA A 1042 -44.83 48.96 -3.26
CA ALA A 1042 -45.40 48.03 -2.28
C ALA A 1042 -44.35 47.57 -1.25
N LYS A 1043 -43.08 47.39 -1.65
CA LYS A 1043 -41.99 47.03 -0.73
C LYS A 1043 -41.69 48.15 0.27
N ALA A 1044 -41.64 49.40 -0.19
CA ALA A 1044 -41.48 50.56 0.69
C ALA A 1044 -42.66 50.71 1.68
N HIS A 1045 -43.87 50.35 1.26
CA HIS A 1045 -45.04 50.29 2.13
C HIS A 1045 -44.94 49.19 3.20
N HIS A 1046 -44.50 47.97 2.86
CA HIS A 1046 -44.22 46.93 3.86
C HIS A 1046 -43.08 47.33 4.81
N ALA A 1047 -42.07 48.08 4.32
CA ALA A 1047 -41.01 48.65 5.16
C ALA A 1047 -41.57 49.63 6.20
N TYR A 1048 -42.51 50.50 5.80
CA TYR A 1048 -43.24 51.34 6.75
C TYR A 1048 -44.00 50.52 7.78
N SER A 1049 -44.74 49.48 7.37
CA SER A 1049 -45.48 48.61 8.30
C SER A 1049 -44.58 47.89 9.30
N PHE A 1050 -43.38 47.51 8.87
CA PHE A 1050 -42.34 46.96 9.73
C PHE A 1050 -41.83 47.99 10.76
N ILE A 1051 -41.47 49.21 10.33
CA ILE A 1051 -41.04 50.30 11.23
C ILE A 1051 -42.16 50.66 12.22
N PHE A 1052 -43.41 50.72 11.75
CA PHE A 1052 -44.59 50.97 12.58
C PHE A 1052 -44.80 49.88 13.64
N LYS A 1053 -44.58 48.60 13.28
CA LYS A 1053 -44.61 47.46 14.21
C LYS A 1053 -43.49 47.56 15.26
N CYS A 1054 -42.29 47.99 14.89
CA CYS A 1054 -41.21 48.30 15.84
C CYS A 1054 -41.60 49.46 16.77
N TYR A 1055 -42.18 50.54 16.24
CA TYR A 1055 -42.66 51.68 17.02
C TYR A 1055 -43.71 51.27 18.05
N MET A 1056 -44.72 50.48 17.68
CA MET A 1056 -45.72 49.97 18.62
C MET A 1056 -45.10 49.14 19.76
N GLN A 1057 -44.04 48.36 19.51
CA GLN A 1057 -43.32 47.61 20.55
C GLN A 1057 -42.55 48.52 21.52
N VAL A 1058 -41.94 49.60 21.01
CA VAL A 1058 -41.24 50.58 21.86
C VAL A 1058 -42.23 51.43 22.65
N LEU A 1059 -43.30 51.90 22.00
CA LEU A 1059 -44.37 52.69 22.61
C LEU A 1059 -45.00 51.95 23.79
N ASN A 1060 -45.18 50.62 23.68
CA ASN A 1060 -45.66 49.83 24.80
C ASN A 1060 -44.67 49.88 25.98
N ARG A 1061 -43.38 49.64 25.73
CA ARG A 1061 -42.35 49.51 26.77
C ARG A 1061 -41.96 50.82 27.45
N GLU A 1062 -41.85 51.92 26.72
CA GLU A 1062 -41.38 53.19 27.27
C GLU A 1062 -42.53 54.06 27.82
N LEU A 1063 -43.76 53.93 27.28
CA LEU A 1063 -44.91 54.77 27.68
C LEU A 1063 -46.08 53.97 28.27
N ILE A 1064 -46.58 52.90 27.63
CA ILE A 1064 -47.81 52.21 28.11
C ILE A 1064 -47.58 51.42 29.40
N ASP A 1065 -46.49 50.63 29.48
CA ASP A 1065 -46.12 49.81 30.64
C ASP A 1065 -45.79 50.65 31.90
N HIS A 1066 -45.73 51.99 31.76
CA HIS A 1066 -45.43 52.95 32.83
C HIS A 1066 -46.53 54.02 33.04
N ALA A 1067 -47.57 54.05 32.20
CA ALA A 1067 -48.64 55.05 32.25
C ALA A 1067 -49.72 54.73 33.29
N LYS A 1068 -50.32 55.78 33.86
CA LYS A 1068 -51.50 55.65 34.73
C LYS A 1068 -52.78 55.62 33.87
N PRO A 1069 -53.90 55.05 34.37
CA PRO A 1069 -55.17 55.06 33.65
C PRO A 1069 -55.70 56.46 33.27
N SER A 1070 -55.25 57.52 33.96
CA SER A 1070 -55.51 58.92 33.60
C SER A 1070 -54.94 59.33 32.24
N ASP A 1071 -53.87 58.66 31.81
CA ASP A 1071 -53.06 59.05 30.65
C ASP A 1071 -53.48 58.26 29.41
N TYR A 1072 -54.25 57.17 29.59
CA TYR A 1072 -54.68 56.28 28.53
C TYR A 1072 -55.46 56.97 27.40
N PRO A 1073 -56.37 57.94 27.64
CA PRO A 1073 -57.05 58.66 26.56
C PRO A 1073 -56.08 59.40 25.63
N ARG A 1074 -55.03 60.01 26.19
CA ARG A 1074 -53.97 60.71 25.42
C ARG A 1074 -53.10 59.73 24.62
N LEU A 1075 -52.81 58.56 25.19
CA LEU A 1075 -52.05 57.50 24.50
C LEU A 1075 -52.87 56.86 23.37
N ILE A 1076 -54.18 56.70 23.54
CA ILE A 1076 -55.10 56.26 22.48
C ILE A 1076 -55.13 57.31 21.36
N GLU A 1077 -55.26 58.59 21.70
CA GLU A 1077 -55.23 59.71 20.74
C GLU A 1077 -53.90 59.77 19.95
N HIS A 1078 -52.75 59.54 20.62
CA HIS A 1078 -51.42 59.47 19.99
C HIS A 1078 -51.31 58.31 18.98
N ILE A 1079 -51.79 57.11 19.36
CA ILE A 1079 -51.83 55.93 18.47
C ILE A 1079 -52.75 56.16 17.26
N LEU A 1080 -53.89 56.84 17.45
CA LEU A 1080 -54.85 57.11 16.37
C LEU A 1080 -54.42 58.26 15.45
N ARG A 1081 -53.61 59.21 15.92
CA ARG A 1081 -52.97 60.23 15.07
C ARG A 1081 -51.71 59.73 14.34
N THR A 1082 -51.22 58.52 14.62
CA THR A 1082 -50.00 58.03 13.99
C THR A 1082 -50.23 57.81 12.48
N PRO A 1083 -49.38 58.33 11.58
CA PRO A 1083 -49.64 58.29 10.13
C PRO A 1083 -49.78 56.87 9.58
N ASN A 1084 -50.55 56.73 8.49
CA ASN A 1084 -50.87 55.45 7.84
C ASN A 1084 -51.52 54.37 8.76
N ILE A 1085 -52.03 54.70 9.96
CA ILE A 1085 -52.75 53.77 10.88
C ILE A 1085 -53.91 53.02 10.21
N ARG A 1086 -54.59 53.63 9.23
CA ARG A 1086 -55.72 53.03 8.49
C ARG A 1086 -55.32 51.79 7.65
N LYS A 1087 -54.02 51.50 7.44
CA LYS A 1087 -53.56 50.28 6.73
C LYS A 1087 -53.70 49.04 7.62
N PRO A 1088 -54.13 47.87 7.09
CA PRO A 1088 -54.50 46.72 7.90
C PRO A 1088 -53.35 46.18 8.75
N GLU A 1089 -52.13 46.15 8.23
CA GLU A 1089 -50.93 45.67 8.95
C GLU A 1089 -50.59 46.55 10.17
N ASN A 1090 -50.64 47.88 10.00
CA ASN A 1090 -50.39 48.86 11.06
C ASN A 1090 -51.45 48.75 12.16
N LEU A 1091 -52.71 48.64 11.75
CA LEU A 1091 -53.84 48.51 12.66
C LEU A 1091 -53.75 47.18 13.44
N LEU A 1092 -53.39 46.07 12.78
CA LEU A 1092 -53.09 44.79 13.44
C LEU A 1092 -51.93 44.89 14.44
N ALA A 1093 -50.89 45.68 14.14
CA ALA A 1093 -49.76 45.92 15.05
C ALA A 1093 -50.12 46.80 16.26
N ALA A 1094 -51.13 47.68 16.14
CA ALA A 1094 -51.61 48.54 17.23
C ALA A 1094 -52.61 47.86 18.19
N ILE A 1095 -53.33 46.81 17.73
CA ILE A 1095 -54.35 46.10 18.54
C ILE A 1095 -53.85 45.62 19.93
N PRO A 1096 -52.63 45.06 20.10
CA PRO A 1096 -52.15 44.65 21.43
C PRO A 1096 -52.09 45.81 22.42
N ASN A 1097 -51.59 46.96 21.99
CA ASN A 1097 -51.46 48.18 22.79
C ASN A 1097 -52.85 48.76 23.12
N LEU A 1098 -53.72 48.86 22.11
CA LEU A 1098 -55.10 49.31 22.29
C LEU A 1098 -55.90 48.38 23.22
N LYS A 1099 -55.65 47.07 23.22
CA LYS A 1099 -56.25 46.09 24.15
C LYS A 1099 -55.77 46.26 25.61
N ILE A 1100 -54.65 46.93 25.84
CA ILE A 1100 -54.21 47.33 27.18
C ILE A 1100 -54.94 48.63 27.58
N LEU A 1101 -54.85 49.66 26.73
CA LEU A 1101 -55.38 51.01 27.00
C LEU A 1101 -56.91 51.06 27.10
N LEU A 1102 -57.64 50.28 26.30
CA LEU A 1102 -59.11 50.22 26.28
C LEU A 1102 -59.71 49.22 27.30
N ARG A 1103 -58.87 48.46 28.03
CA ARG A 1103 -59.32 47.49 29.03
C ARG A 1103 -60.21 48.10 30.12
N PRO A 1104 -59.95 49.31 30.66
CA PRO A 1104 -60.84 49.95 31.64
C PRO A 1104 -62.23 50.30 31.07
N SER A 1105 -62.35 50.42 29.75
CA SER A 1105 -63.61 50.68 29.03
C SER A 1105 -64.36 49.40 28.63
N GLY A 1106 -63.92 48.22 29.09
CA GLY A 1106 -64.53 46.91 28.77
C GLY A 1106 -64.25 46.38 27.35
N ILE A 1107 -63.72 47.22 26.45
CA ILE A 1107 -63.42 46.87 25.06
C ILE A 1107 -62.17 45.98 25.00
N THR A 1108 -62.37 44.66 24.90
CA THR A 1108 -61.30 43.66 25.04
C THR A 1108 -61.21 42.63 23.90
N SER A 1109 -62.23 42.52 23.05
CA SER A 1109 -62.23 41.64 21.88
C SER A 1109 -61.65 42.34 20.64
N LYS A 1110 -61.08 41.56 19.71
CA LYS A 1110 -60.48 42.10 18.49
C LYS A 1110 -61.49 42.90 17.66
N SER A 1111 -62.71 42.37 17.49
CA SER A 1111 -63.78 43.01 16.72
C SER A 1111 -64.25 44.34 17.32
N LEU A 1112 -64.44 44.42 18.64
CA LEU A 1112 -64.85 45.67 19.29
C LEU A 1112 -63.74 46.74 19.25
N ILE A 1113 -62.47 46.35 19.32
CA ILE A 1113 -61.33 47.28 19.13
C ILE A 1113 -61.32 47.80 17.68
N LEU A 1114 -61.49 46.93 16.67
CA LEU A 1114 -61.61 47.35 15.26
C LEU A 1114 -62.76 48.33 15.05
N GLN A 1115 -63.94 48.03 15.61
CA GLN A 1115 -65.14 48.86 15.51
C GLN A 1115 -64.92 50.24 16.14
N TYR A 1116 -64.40 50.28 17.37
CA TYR A 1116 -64.04 51.52 18.08
C TYR A 1116 -63.08 52.37 17.26
N VAL A 1117 -61.97 51.78 16.77
CA VAL A 1117 -60.98 52.47 15.94
C VAL A 1117 -61.61 53.02 14.66
N SER A 1118 -62.48 52.25 13.99
CA SER A 1118 -63.16 52.74 12.76
C SER A 1118 -64.13 53.90 13.03
N GLN A 1119 -64.81 53.89 14.17
CA GLN A 1119 -65.71 54.98 14.57
C GLN A 1119 -64.94 56.24 14.94
N THR A 1120 -63.86 56.12 15.74
CA THR A 1120 -63.04 57.29 16.12
C THR A 1120 -62.32 57.90 14.90
N LEU A 1121 -61.79 57.07 13.99
CA LEU A 1121 -61.12 57.54 12.76
C LEU A 1121 -62.07 58.07 11.66
N ALA A 1122 -63.39 57.93 11.85
CA ALA A 1122 -64.41 58.55 11.00
C ALA A 1122 -64.92 59.89 11.56
N LEU A 1123 -64.80 60.11 12.88
CA LEU A 1123 -65.15 61.35 13.56
C LEU A 1123 -64.04 62.42 13.49
N THR A 1124 -62.82 62.04 13.08
CA THR A 1124 -61.70 62.96 12.85
C THR A 1124 -61.46 63.19 11.34
N PRO A 1125 -61.76 64.39 10.80
CA PRO A 1125 -61.20 64.83 9.53
C PRO A 1125 -59.68 65.03 9.67
N HIS A 1126 -58.99 65.11 8.52
CA HIS A 1126 -57.53 65.11 8.39
C HIS A 1126 -56.84 66.32 9.03
#